data_AF-A0A1F3D660-F1
#
_entry.id   AF-A0A1F3D660-F1
#
_cell.length_a   1.000
_cell.length_b   1.000
_cell.length_c   1.000
_cell.angle_alpha   90.00
_cell.angle_beta   90.00
_cell.angle_gamma   90.00
#
_symmetry.space_group_name_H-M   'P 1'
#
loop_
_entity.id
_entity.type
_entity.pdbx_description
1 polymer ?
#
loop_
_entity_poly.entity_id
_entity_poly.type
_entity_poly.pdbx_seq_one_letter_code
_entity_poly.pdbx_strand_id
1 'polypeptide(L)'
;MNLKASHLSALILLQVLLVTLTLVSCSPGSGDRIVLENKYFRYEIDKQGRNLHFTDKSTGTDYLATVSSSSCALITVDGKEHIVSAVSLKRSNLILDFNDSGVTATIKVKSEKDKTILKVTEVTGRAESLTFLNIPLTLEGMPYEPFAACALSMNLFTRVRELPALQSNLWATSYSKFGLTGAEVIILGVPQKDILPLIREVMSDAENVPFSDKGGAWAQLNIEGYGSYLMNFGTLNEKTVDEWIKMCSSLGFNQIDNHGGGDFFRFGDFELNKEKWPDGWVSFKRINDRLHEAGISAIFHTYAFFIDKNTKYVTPIPSSDLGYFTSFTLAQPLSPTDTVIVVNETTENISTITGFFVRNSLSLRVGEELIEFSDVTKTAPYKFTGCKRGANKTRSSQHNSGEGVYHLREMFGRFVPGPDTELFREIAGNTAKIVSECGFDGIYFDAIDGSDILGGEEYFWYYGTKFIFEVAKQLERPVGMEMSSMAHHWWHYRSRWQAWDRPVRGYKRFIDIHSAAIKTGRLFYPSRIKSNENEHGLWRGHEPLIVKYASAENGGLLLPLHFGWWGNQTWNPPQVEPTFLDDIEYLCCKMLGNNAGLSMLGGADEKTLEANPLFRRITEKIKQYEDLRHSNYFNDSIRSLLRETGKEFTLITDADGKWNLKPVSYRKHKVEGLDHPSYKWITVNEFEKQQVKLRIEPLMSVKRYNDPSAVVLADPGKKEEFSFSGSAGEIKASILRSDERSPEGVISGLFTADAHGTEPIEGLWVKMEKKFEPWLDINKNQGLGVWVKGDGNGQLLNIRLESPKHLSHGARGDHFIKIDFTGWKYLELVEIESAEFSNYIWPDSGFYVYDSYRHTVLFNNIDKVQLWYNNLPGGKESGCHIGPIKALPLVSLTITDPSVTIDGKTLVFKCKMESGMYLEFMSEDDCKLYGPKGEFVTEVEIKGDVPELKPGENEISFKCNGPGNVNPRVQVTVITEGLTLI
;
A
#
# COMPACT_ATOMS: atom_id res chain seq x y z
N MET A 1 46.59 60.06 3.92
CA MET A 1 45.79 61.31 3.91
C MET A 1 44.70 61.12 4.96
N ASN A 2 44.60 61.93 6.03
CA ASN A 2 44.16 63.34 6.06
C ASN A 2 42.78 63.52 5.38
N LEU A 3 41.72 64.05 6.02
CA LEU A 3 41.58 64.59 7.39
C LEU A 3 40.08 64.63 7.83
N LYS A 4 39.86 64.92 9.12
CA LYS A 4 38.59 65.06 9.90
C LYS A 4 37.61 66.12 9.33
N ALA A 5 36.39 66.36 9.81
CA ALA A 5 35.75 66.20 11.15
C ALA A 5 34.20 66.09 11.00
N SER A 6 33.34 65.93 12.01
CA SER A 6 33.39 66.14 13.48
C SER A 6 32.33 65.23 14.16
N HIS A 7 31.93 65.29 15.45
CA HIS A 7 32.21 66.17 16.59
C HIS A 7 32.02 65.41 17.93
N LEU A 8 32.86 65.72 18.94
CA LEU A 8 32.60 65.85 20.40
C LEU A 8 31.69 64.85 21.18
N SER A 9 32.04 64.37 22.40
CA SER A 9 32.91 64.95 23.44
C SER A 9 33.55 63.90 24.37
N ALA A 10 34.61 64.28 25.09
CA ALA A 10 35.21 63.47 26.16
C ALA A 10 35.80 64.33 27.30
N LEU A 11 35.57 63.93 28.55
CA LEU A 11 36.30 64.26 29.81
C LEU A 11 36.23 62.96 30.63
N ILE A 12 37.28 62.25 31.06
CA ILE A 12 38.51 62.59 31.80
C ILE A 12 38.22 63.13 33.22
N LEU A 13 38.80 62.66 34.34
CA LEU A 13 39.43 61.38 34.78
C LEU A 13 39.86 61.59 36.26
N LEU A 14 39.43 60.79 37.24
CA LEU A 14 40.27 60.47 38.42
C LEU A 14 39.75 59.28 39.28
N GLN A 15 40.74 58.59 39.86
CA GLN A 15 40.76 57.47 40.82
C GLN A 15 39.70 57.54 41.95
N VAL A 16 39.25 56.43 42.57
CA VAL A 16 40.04 55.41 43.30
C VAL A 16 39.43 53.99 43.19
N LEU A 17 40.30 52.98 43.31
CA LEU A 17 40.02 51.55 43.27
C LEU A 17 39.68 50.98 44.67
N LEU A 18 38.49 50.40 44.90
CA LEU A 18 38.31 49.14 45.68
C LEU A 18 36.85 48.60 45.71
N VAL A 19 36.72 47.29 45.93
CA VAL A 19 35.53 46.51 46.38
C VAL A 19 34.42 46.24 45.35
N THR A 20 34.56 45.06 44.73
CA THR A 20 33.52 44.08 44.36
C THR A 20 32.03 44.50 44.33
N LEU A 21 31.44 44.44 43.13
CA LEU A 21 30.08 43.91 42.99
C LEU A 21 29.93 43.21 41.64
N THR A 22 29.79 41.88 41.70
CA THR A 22 29.33 41.05 40.59
C THR A 22 27.88 41.40 40.27
N LEU A 23 27.66 42.20 39.21
CA LEU A 23 26.33 42.37 38.65
C LEU A 23 25.95 41.13 37.84
N VAL A 24 25.43 40.14 38.57
CA VAL A 24 24.64 39.05 38.01
C VAL A 24 23.40 39.69 37.37
N SER A 25 23.34 39.72 36.04
CA SER A 25 22.08 39.94 35.35
C SER A 25 21.24 38.68 35.52
N CYS A 26 20.33 38.70 36.50
CA CYS A 26 19.40 37.59 36.74
C CYS A 26 18.44 37.42 35.54
N SER A 27 18.80 36.54 34.61
CA SER A 27 17.82 35.91 33.73
C SER A 27 16.86 35.07 34.59
N PRO A 28 15.53 35.22 34.45
CA PRO A 28 14.59 34.42 35.22
C PRO A 28 14.61 32.95 34.75
N GLY A 29 14.89 32.03 35.67
CA GLY A 29 14.44 30.62 35.55
C GLY A 29 15.41 29.58 34.99
N SER A 30 16.70 29.59 35.31
CA SER A 30 17.61 28.46 34.98
C SER A 30 17.46 27.23 35.90
N GLY A 31 16.68 27.31 36.99
CA GLY A 31 16.50 26.25 38.00
C GLY A 31 15.27 25.35 37.85
N ASP A 32 14.45 25.55 36.81
CA ASP A 32 13.16 24.87 36.61
C ASP A 32 13.08 23.95 35.39
N ARG A 33 14.19 23.80 34.66
CA ARG A 33 14.28 22.95 33.45
C ARG A 33 15.17 21.74 33.67
N ILE A 34 14.82 20.65 33.01
CA ILE A 34 15.63 19.44 32.86
C ILE A 34 16.20 19.46 31.45
N VAL A 35 17.52 19.27 31.34
CA VAL A 35 18.24 19.37 30.06
C VAL A 35 18.95 18.06 29.78
N LEU A 36 18.62 17.42 28.67
CA LEU A 36 19.35 16.28 28.12
C LEU A 36 20.05 16.76 26.84
N GLU A 37 21.38 16.81 26.83
CA GLU A 37 22.13 17.28 25.66
C GLU A 37 23.38 16.44 25.36
N ASN A 38 23.83 16.51 24.11
CA ASN A 38 25.10 15.99 23.63
C ASN A 38 25.82 17.04 22.77
N LYS A 39 26.70 16.64 21.83
CA LYS A 39 27.37 17.56 20.90
C LYS A 39 26.38 18.24 19.93
N TYR A 40 25.37 17.53 19.46
CA TYR A 40 24.55 17.89 18.30
C TYR A 40 23.17 18.42 18.68
N PHE A 41 22.50 17.88 19.71
CA PHE A 41 21.18 18.34 20.12
C PHE A 41 21.07 18.66 21.60
N ARG A 42 20.06 19.47 21.94
CA ARG A 42 19.59 19.74 23.29
C ARG A 42 18.09 19.52 23.37
N TYR A 43 17.65 18.72 24.33
CA TYR A 43 16.25 18.50 24.68
C TYR A 43 15.97 19.11 26.06
N GLU A 44 14.97 19.97 26.15
CA GLU A 44 14.55 20.65 27.38
C GLU A 44 13.12 20.25 27.79
N ILE A 45 12.92 19.97 29.09
CA ILE A 45 11.65 19.55 29.69
C ILE A 45 11.40 20.41 30.94
N ASP A 46 10.15 20.79 31.23
CA ASP A 46 9.82 21.40 32.53
C ASP A 46 9.62 20.35 33.66
N LYS A 47 9.48 20.84 34.90
CA LYS A 47 9.24 19.99 36.08
C LYS A 47 7.88 19.28 36.09
N GLN A 48 6.96 19.62 35.18
CA GLN A 48 5.68 18.92 34.97
C GLN A 48 5.78 17.92 33.80
N GLY A 49 6.96 17.76 33.19
CA GLY A 49 7.17 16.85 32.07
C GLY A 49 6.60 17.35 30.74
N ARG A 50 6.37 18.66 30.58
CA ARG A 50 6.08 19.24 29.25
C ARG A 50 7.39 19.39 28.48
N ASN A 51 7.35 19.05 27.19
CA ASN A 51 8.45 19.33 26.27
C ASN A 51 8.55 20.85 26.05
N LEU A 52 9.75 21.40 26.14
CA LEU A 52 10.01 22.83 25.94
C LEU A 52 10.72 23.11 24.62
N HIS A 53 11.82 22.40 24.34
CA HIS A 53 12.67 22.59 23.16
C HIS A 53 13.34 21.28 22.73
N PHE A 54 13.56 21.09 21.43
CA PHE A 54 14.45 20.08 20.85
C PHE A 54 15.35 20.73 19.80
N THR A 55 16.45 21.33 20.27
CA THR A 55 17.29 22.26 19.48
C THR A 55 18.49 21.56 18.86
N ASP A 56 18.71 21.76 17.55
CA ASP A 56 19.99 21.52 16.89
C ASP A 56 21.01 22.56 17.36
N LYS A 57 22.06 22.11 18.06
CA LYS A 57 23.09 22.97 18.65
C LYS A 57 24.03 23.59 17.62
N SER A 58 24.01 23.13 16.37
CA SER A 58 24.84 23.68 15.29
C SER A 58 24.20 24.89 14.60
N THR A 59 22.87 24.90 14.44
CA THR A 59 22.12 26.00 13.82
C THR A 59 21.39 26.89 14.83
N GLY A 60 21.05 26.35 16.00
CA GLY A 60 20.13 26.97 16.96
C GLY A 60 18.64 26.77 16.63
N THR A 61 18.31 26.01 15.58
CA THR A 61 16.92 25.71 15.20
C THR A 61 16.29 24.78 16.23
N ASP A 62 15.14 25.19 16.78
CA ASP A 62 14.29 24.35 17.59
C ASP A 62 13.33 23.54 16.69
N TYR A 63 13.41 22.22 16.81
CA TYR A 63 12.61 21.27 16.05
C TYR A 63 11.43 20.71 16.85
N LEU A 64 11.14 21.16 18.07
CA LEU A 64 9.95 20.71 18.80
C LEU A 64 8.65 21.20 18.13
N ALA A 65 7.69 20.31 17.91
CA ALA A 65 6.36 20.69 17.43
C ALA A 65 5.56 21.43 18.52
N THR A 66 5.19 22.69 18.26
CA THR A 66 4.51 23.58 19.21
C THR A 66 3.00 23.71 19.00
N VAL A 67 2.43 23.02 18.01
CA VAL A 67 0.99 23.07 17.66
C VAL A 67 0.09 22.60 18.82
N SER A 68 0.60 21.73 19.68
CA SER A 68 -0.02 21.35 20.95
C SER A 68 1.04 21.11 22.03
N SER A 69 0.67 21.34 23.30
CA SER A 69 1.55 21.02 24.43
C SER A 69 1.76 19.52 24.52
N SER A 70 2.98 19.05 24.27
CA SER A 70 3.35 17.63 24.37
C SER A 70 4.04 17.31 25.70
N SER A 71 3.84 16.09 26.19
CA SER A 71 4.46 15.57 27.42
C SER A 71 5.53 14.53 27.09
N CYS A 72 6.64 14.52 27.85
CA CYS A 72 7.79 13.65 27.61
C CYS A 72 7.50 12.16 27.89
N ALA A 73 6.48 11.86 28.71
CA ALA A 73 6.17 10.50 29.14
C ALA A 73 4.68 10.34 29.48
N LEU A 74 4.15 9.14 29.23
CA LEU A 74 2.76 8.74 29.47
C LEU A 74 2.72 7.32 30.06
N ILE A 75 1.72 7.02 30.89
CA ILE A 75 1.47 5.70 31.48
C ILE A 75 0.04 5.26 31.17
N THR A 76 -0.19 3.97 30.94
CA THR A 76 -1.55 3.41 30.85
C THR A 76 -1.87 2.60 32.10
N VAL A 77 -3.00 2.89 32.76
CA VAL A 77 -3.51 2.16 33.94
C VAL A 77 -5.03 2.01 33.80
N ASP A 78 -5.54 0.79 33.99
CA ASP A 78 -6.96 0.43 33.84
C ASP A 78 -7.58 0.94 32.52
N GLY A 79 -6.86 0.75 31.41
CA GLY A 79 -7.22 1.21 30.06
C GLY A 79 -7.24 2.72 29.85
N LYS A 80 -6.73 3.53 30.80
CA LYS A 80 -6.68 5.00 30.72
C LYS A 80 -5.24 5.49 30.62
N GLU A 81 -5.03 6.48 29.76
CA GLU A 81 -3.74 7.16 29.63
C GLU A 81 -3.64 8.33 30.60
N HIS A 82 -2.50 8.42 31.29
CA HIS A 82 -2.14 9.52 32.19
C HIS A 82 -0.79 10.11 31.73
N ILE A 83 -0.73 11.43 31.56
CA ILE A 83 0.54 12.13 31.32
C ILE A 83 1.36 12.19 32.62
N VAL A 84 2.68 12.27 32.52
CA VAL A 84 3.54 12.50 33.69
C VAL A 84 3.17 13.83 34.37
N SER A 85 3.14 13.84 35.70
CA SER A 85 2.71 15.00 36.50
C SER A 85 3.89 15.74 37.13
N ALA A 86 4.97 15.02 37.44
CA ALA A 86 6.23 15.62 37.88
C ALA A 86 7.45 14.85 37.32
N VAL A 87 8.49 15.60 36.98
CA VAL A 87 9.76 15.06 36.48
C VAL A 87 10.92 15.66 37.27
N SER A 88 11.91 14.84 37.64
CA SER A 88 13.15 15.32 38.26
C SER A 88 14.37 14.52 37.79
N LEU A 89 15.48 15.21 37.48
CA LEU A 89 16.75 14.56 37.14
C LEU A 89 17.68 14.57 38.36
N LYS A 90 17.99 13.38 38.89
CA LYS A 90 18.92 13.20 40.02
C LYS A 90 20.13 12.41 39.54
N ARG A 91 21.29 13.08 39.44
CA ARG A 91 22.51 12.55 38.77
C ARG A 91 22.16 12.15 37.32
N SER A 92 22.20 10.86 37.00
CA SER A 92 21.84 10.26 35.71
C SER A 92 20.41 9.71 35.65
N ASN A 93 19.62 9.85 36.71
CA ASN A 93 18.32 9.19 36.82
C ASN A 93 17.20 10.21 36.67
N LEU A 94 16.46 10.13 35.56
CA LEU A 94 15.23 10.86 35.31
C LEU A 94 14.07 10.11 35.98
N ILE A 95 13.51 10.72 37.01
CA ILE A 95 12.40 10.17 37.79
C ILE A 95 11.11 10.79 37.26
N LEU A 96 10.20 9.93 36.83
CA LEU A 96 8.87 10.24 36.31
C LEU A 96 7.83 9.87 37.37
N ASP A 97 6.97 10.82 37.74
CA ASP A 97 5.91 10.63 38.72
C ASP A 97 4.54 10.91 38.08
N PHE A 98 3.69 9.89 38.07
CA PHE A 98 2.34 9.91 37.52
C PHE A 98 1.30 9.90 38.65
N ASN A 99 1.45 10.81 39.63
CA ASN A 99 0.62 11.01 40.83
C ASN A 99 -0.82 10.44 40.74
N ASP A 100 -1.61 10.87 39.74
CA ASP A 100 -3.02 10.49 39.56
C ASP A 100 -3.27 8.98 39.34
N SER A 101 -2.22 8.23 38.98
CA SER A 101 -2.25 6.77 38.78
C SER A 101 -1.50 5.99 39.87
N GLY A 102 -0.77 6.67 40.76
CA GLY A 102 0.07 6.04 41.78
C GLY A 102 1.30 5.30 41.24
N VAL A 103 1.71 5.57 39.99
CA VAL A 103 2.87 4.95 39.33
C VAL A 103 4.06 5.91 39.32
N THR A 104 5.27 5.39 39.58
CA THR A 104 6.52 6.13 39.31
C THR A 104 7.49 5.27 38.51
N ALA A 105 8.36 5.90 37.71
CA ALA A 105 9.38 5.21 36.92
C ALA A 105 10.73 5.93 36.99
N THR A 106 11.82 5.15 37.04
CA THR A 106 13.19 5.66 37.00
C THR A 106 13.86 5.28 35.69
N ILE A 107 14.16 6.28 34.87
CA ILE A 107 14.86 6.16 33.59
C ILE A 107 16.33 6.56 33.80
N LYS A 108 17.27 5.65 33.56
CA LYS A 108 18.69 5.97 33.54
C LYS A 108 19.04 6.60 32.19
N VAL A 109 19.58 7.81 32.25
CA VAL A 109 20.06 8.60 31.11
C VAL A 109 21.59 8.46 31.00
N LYS A 110 22.09 8.17 29.81
CA LYS A 110 23.52 8.25 29.47
C LYS A 110 23.68 9.07 28.19
N SER A 111 24.08 10.34 28.32
CA SER A 111 24.50 11.15 27.18
C SER A 111 25.93 10.76 26.79
N GLU A 112 26.13 10.45 25.52
CA GLU A 112 27.45 10.29 24.90
C GLU A 112 27.73 11.50 24.00
N LYS A 113 28.73 11.39 23.12
CA LYS A 113 29.13 12.47 22.21
C LYS A 113 28.03 12.80 21.19
N ASP A 114 27.40 11.78 20.62
CA ASP A 114 26.55 11.83 19.43
C ASP A 114 25.12 11.30 19.67
N LYS A 115 24.92 10.58 20.77
CA LYS A 115 23.69 9.87 21.12
C LYS A 115 23.34 9.99 22.59
N THR A 116 22.06 9.81 22.93
CA THR A 116 21.57 9.81 24.31
C THR A 116 20.78 8.52 24.55
N ILE A 117 21.22 7.71 25.51
CA ILE A 117 20.61 6.42 25.84
C ILE A 117 19.64 6.61 27.01
N LEU A 118 18.41 6.09 26.89
CA LEU A 118 17.41 6.01 27.95
C LEU A 118 17.09 4.55 28.25
N LYS A 119 17.25 4.12 29.51
CA LYS A 119 16.93 2.77 29.97
C LYS A 119 15.99 2.80 31.18
N VAL A 120 14.84 2.13 31.10
CA VAL A 120 13.95 1.93 32.26
C VAL A 120 14.65 1.04 33.27
N THR A 121 14.95 1.57 34.46
CA THR A 121 15.64 0.82 35.53
C THR A 121 14.72 0.37 36.66
N GLU A 122 13.58 1.03 36.84
CA GLU A 122 12.61 0.73 37.88
C GLU A 122 11.24 1.28 37.47
N VAL A 123 10.17 0.56 37.79
CA VAL A 123 8.79 1.04 37.77
C VAL A 123 8.11 0.57 39.05
N THR A 124 7.45 1.47 39.77
CA THR A 124 6.70 1.18 40.99
C THR A 124 5.21 1.43 40.75
N GLY A 125 4.34 0.56 41.26
CA GLY A 125 2.90 0.56 40.96
C GLY A 125 2.51 -0.49 39.92
N ARG A 126 1.25 -0.46 39.45
CA ARG A 126 0.75 -1.32 38.37
C ARG A 126 0.45 -0.46 37.16
N ALA A 127 0.96 -0.87 35.99
CA ALA A 127 0.69 -0.23 34.72
C ALA A 127 0.60 -1.27 33.60
N GLU A 128 -0.17 -0.96 32.56
CA GLU A 128 -0.30 -1.72 31.33
C GLU A 128 0.85 -1.39 30.37
N SER A 129 1.14 -0.09 30.20
CA SER A 129 2.26 0.40 29.39
C SER A 129 2.94 1.63 30.02
N LEU A 130 4.21 1.85 29.66
CA LEU A 130 5.00 3.04 29.99
C LEU A 130 5.67 3.58 28.73
N THR A 131 5.17 4.72 28.25
CA THR A 131 5.82 5.57 27.24
C THR A 131 6.80 6.48 27.95
N PHE A 132 8.10 6.22 27.77
CA PHE A 132 9.19 6.92 28.47
C PHE A 132 9.98 7.87 27.56
N LEU A 133 9.57 7.99 26.30
CA LEU A 133 10.04 8.97 25.32
C LEU A 133 8.86 9.38 24.44
N ASN A 134 8.62 10.69 24.31
CA ASN A 134 7.66 11.27 23.37
C ASN A 134 8.06 12.72 23.03
N ILE A 135 8.63 12.92 21.83
CA ILE A 135 9.11 14.21 21.33
C ILE A 135 8.59 14.38 19.89
N PRO A 136 7.41 15.01 19.70
CA PRO A 136 6.92 15.34 18.36
C PRO A 136 7.74 16.51 17.78
N LEU A 137 8.12 16.39 16.52
CA LEU A 137 9.03 17.34 15.85
C LEU A 137 8.33 18.09 14.72
N THR A 138 8.89 19.25 14.37
CA THR A 138 8.58 19.99 13.14
C THR A 138 9.31 19.42 11.92
N LEU A 139 10.26 18.48 12.14
CA LEU A 139 10.85 17.70 11.07
C LEU A 139 9.77 16.95 10.32
N GLU A 140 9.85 16.98 9.00
CA GLU A 140 8.96 16.22 8.15
C GLU A 140 9.32 14.73 8.15
N GLY A 141 10.61 14.41 8.30
CA GLY A 141 11.22 13.08 8.23
C GLY A 141 11.73 12.71 6.82
N MET A 142 12.33 13.67 6.09
CA MET A 142 12.69 13.53 4.66
C MET A 142 14.17 13.86 4.37
N PRO A 143 14.79 13.22 3.34
CA PRO A 143 16.22 13.35 3.08
C PRO A 143 16.72 14.74 2.67
N TYR A 144 15.83 15.67 2.31
CA TYR A 144 16.18 17.06 1.97
C TYR A 144 16.30 17.98 3.19
N GLU A 145 15.93 17.52 4.39
CA GLU A 145 16.06 18.31 5.62
C GLU A 145 17.52 18.38 6.06
N PRO A 146 17.98 19.46 6.72
CA PRO A 146 19.39 19.60 7.11
C PRO A 146 19.76 18.75 8.33
N PHE A 147 18.78 18.32 9.11
CA PHE A 147 18.94 17.66 10.40
C PHE A 147 18.00 16.44 10.48
N ALA A 148 18.54 15.31 10.96
CA ALA A 148 17.84 14.05 11.13
C ALA A 148 17.70 13.71 12.62
N ALA A 149 16.54 13.16 13.00
CA ALA A 149 16.30 12.62 14.32
C ALA A 149 15.77 11.17 14.23
N CYS A 150 16.19 10.32 15.18
CA CYS A 150 15.78 8.92 15.22
C CYS A 150 15.83 8.36 16.65
N ALA A 151 14.80 7.60 17.03
CA ALA A 151 14.74 6.75 18.21
C ALA A 151 14.94 5.29 17.79
N LEU A 152 16.03 4.67 18.25
CA LEU A 152 16.35 3.26 18.01
C LEU A 152 16.02 2.41 19.23
N SER A 153 15.21 1.38 19.05
CA SER A 153 14.98 0.36 20.07
C SER A 153 16.19 -0.57 20.20
N MET A 154 16.66 -0.80 21.43
CA MET A 154 17.83 -1.64 21.69
C MET A 154 17.49 -3.03 22.26
N ASN A 155 16.21 -3.41 22.31
CA ASN A 155 15.79 -4.76 22.68
C ASN A 155 14.39 -5.09 22.13
N LEU A 156 14.08 -6.39 22.04
CA LEU A 156 12.84 -6.93 21.46
C LEU A 156 11.54 -6.34 22.06
N PHE A 157 11.53 -5.95 23.34
CA PHE A 157 10.33 -5.51 24.06
C PHE A 157 10.17 -4.00 24.20
N THR A 158 11.08 -3.21 23.63
CA THR A 158 10.90 -1.75 23.47
C THR A 158 10.25 -1.48 22.11
N ARG A 159 9.13 -0.75 22.11
CA ARG A 159 8.41 -0.38 20.88
C ARG A 159 8.70 1.07 20.53
N VAL A 160 9.24 1.30 19.34
CA VAL A 160 9.22 2.60 18.66
C VAL A 160 8.11 2.57 17.62
N ARG A 161 7.42 3.70 17.39
CA ARG A 161 6.27 3.75 16.46
C ARG A 161 6.68 4.08 15.03
N GLU A 162 7.38 5.20 14.84
CA GLU A 162 7.85 5.58 13.51
C GLU A 162 9.05 4.71 13.11
N LEU A 163 9.09 4.28 11.84
CA LEU A 163 10.18 3.46 11.34
C LEU A 163 11.48 4.30 11.23
N PRO A 164 12.68 3.72 11.48
CA PRO A 164 13.94 4.37 11.13
C PRO A 164 14.05 4.61 9.61
N ALA A 165 14.89 5.51 9.10
CA ALA A 165 15.90 6.30 9.82
C ALA A 165 15.48 7.75 10.14
N LEU A 166 14.48 8.31 9.46
CA LEU A 166 14.07 9.71 9.62
C LEU A 166 12.66 9.82 10.21
N GLN A 167 12.58 10.35 11.42
CA GLN A 167 11.35 10.42 12.21
C GLN A 167 10.89 11.87 12.46
N SER A 168 9.58 12.08 12.36
CA SER A 168 8.85 13.26 12.80
C SER A 168 8.38 13.17 14.26
N ASN A 169 8.44 12.00 14.88
CA ASN A 169 8.17 11.83 16.32
C ASN A 169 9.10 10.79 16.95
N LEU A 170 9.90 11.23 17.92
CA LEU A 170 10.74 10.34 18.73
C LEU A 170 9.89 9.78 19.86
N TRP A 171 9.46 8.53 19.72
CA TRP A 171 8.54 7.90 20.65
C TRP A 171 8.99 6.48 21.01
N ALA A 172 8.98 6.15 22.31
CA ALA A 172 9.27 4.79 22.77
C ALA A 172 8.40 4.39 23.98
N THR A 173 7.87 3.17 23.92
CA THR A 173 7.07 2.58 25.01
C THR A 173 7.49 1.15 25.35
N SER A 174 7.06 0.70 26.52
CA SER A 174 7.25 -0.64 27.05
C SER A 174 5.92 -1.17 27.61
N TYR A 175 5.70 -2.49 27.59
CA TYR A 175 4.42 -3.11 27.96
C TYR A 175 4.62 -4.15 29.07
N SER A 176 3.73 -4.16 30.05
CA SER A 176 3.83 -5.05 31.22
C SER A 176 3.81 -6.53 30.84
N LYS A 177 3.13 -6.90 29.74
CA LYS A 177 3.14 -8.25 29.14
C LYS A 177 4.54 -8.79 28.86
N PHE A 178 5.50 -7.93 28.52
CA PHE A 178 6.88 -8.31 28.20
C PHE A 178 7.90 -7.84 29.24
N GLY A 179 7.46 -7.07 30.23
CA GLY A 179 8.30 -6.37 31.19
C GLY A 179 8.48 -4.88 30.85
N LEU A 180 8.32 -4.02 31.86
CA LEU A 180 8.59 -2.58 31.74
C LEU A 180 10.07 -2.26 32.01
N THR A 181 10.65 -2.88 33.04
CA THR A 181 12.06 -2.69 33.42
C THR A 181 13.00 -3.34 32.41
N GLY A 182 14.07 -2.63 32.07
CA GLY A 182 15.06 -3.04 31.07
C GLY A 182 14.79 -2.52 29.66
N ALA A 183 13.62 -1.92 29.40
CA ALA A 183 13.31 -1.29 28.12
C ALA A 183 14.31 -0.16 27.84
N GLU A 184 14.79 -0.06 26.59
CA GLU A 184 15.95 0.75 26.24
C GLU A 184 15.84 1.32 24.82
N VAL A 185 16.02 2.63 24.71
CA VAL A 185 16.00 3.37 23.43
C VAL A 185 17.21 4.31 23.36
N ILE A 186 17.77 4.47 22.16
CA ILE A 186 18.82 5.44 21.86
C ILE A 186 18.24 6.57 21.01
N ILE A 187 18.43 7.81 21.46
CA ILE A 187 18.04 9.03 20.77
C ILE A 187 19.23 9.54 19.96
N LEU A 188 19.02 9.67 18.66
CA LEU A 188 19.93 10.28 17.69
C LEU A 188 19.33 11.61 17.22
N GLY A 189 20.20 12.62 17.06
CA GLY A 189 19.86 13.91 16.50
C GLY A 189 21.13 14.54 15.92
N VAL A 190 21.26 14.54 14.59
CA VAL A 190 22.53 14.83 13.89
C VAL A 190 22.27 15.50 12.53
N PRO A 191 23.29 16.13 11.89
CA PRO A 191 23.18 16.57 10.50
C PRO A 191 22.75 15.40 9.60
N GLN A 192 21.89 15.68 8.62
CA GLN A 192 21.18 14.68 7.80
C GLN A 192 22.08 13.55 7.25
N LYS A 193 23.26 13.91 6.74
CA LYS A 193 24.25 12.98 6.16
C LYS A 193 24.88 12.00 7.17
N ASP A 194 24.88 12.35 8.46
CA ASP A 194 25.57 11.61 9.51
C ASP A 194 24.68 10.52 10.17
N ILE A 195 23.36 10.49 9.84
CA ILE A 195 22.40 9.58 10.48
C ILE A 195 22.67 8.09 10.20
N LEU A 196 22.80 7.67 8.93
CA LEU A 196 23.08 6.26 8.61
C LEU A 196 24.45 5.80 9.13
N PRO A 197 25.55 6.57 9.01
CA PRO A 197 26.81 6.26 9.69
C PRO A 197 26.66 6.01 11.20
N LEU A 198 25.91 6.86 11.91
CA LEU A 198 25.71 6.72 13.36
C LEU A 198 24.81 5.53 13.72
N ILE A 199 23.76 5.26 12.94
CA ILE A 199 22.96 4.04 13.12
C ILE A 199 23.82 2.79 12.89
N ARG A 200 24.74 2.79 11.92
CA ARG A 200 25.68 1.67 11.70
C ARG A 200 26.61 1.45 12.89
N GLU A 201 27.15 2.52 13.49
CA GLU A 201 27.92 2.43 14.74
C GLU A 201 27.08 1.77 15.85
N VAL A 202 25.90 2.33 16.15
CA VAL A 202 25.02 1.85 17.23
C VAL A 202 24.59 0.40 17.04
N MET A 203 24.23 0.00 15.82
CA MET A 203 23.74 -1.35 15.54
C MET A 203 24.84 -2.40 15.40
N SER A 204 26.11 -1.99 15.23
CA SER A 204 27.25 -2.92 15.27
C SER A 204 27.54 -3.42 16.69
N ASP A 205 27.27 -2.58 17.70
CA ASP A 205 27.49 -2.87 19.12
C ASP A 205 26.22 -3.38 19.85
N ALA A 206 25.14 -3.68 19.11
CA ALA A 206 23.83 -4.01 19.69
C ALA A 206 23.73 -5.47 20.19
N GLU A 207 23.94 -5.70 21.49
CA GLU A 207 23.89 -7.04 22.10
C GLU A 207 22.53 -7.78 21.98
N ASN A 208 21.41 -7.04 21.97
CA ASN A 208 20.06 -7.59 22.08
C ASN A 208 19.22 -7.47 20.79
N VAL A 209 19.84 -7.08 19.68
CA VAL A 209 19.25 -7.06 18.33
C VAL A 209 20.19 -7.82 17.41
N PRO A 210 19.77 -8.96 16.81
CA PRO A 210 20.63 -9.73 15.91
C PRO A 210 21.21 -8.87 14.78
N PHE A 211 22.51 -9.00 14.56
CA PHE A 211 23.25 -8.19 13.59
C PHE A 211 22.86 -8.50 12.14
N SER A 212 22.79 -7.46 11.30
CA SER A 212 22.74 -7.58 9.84
C SER A 212 23.40 -6.39 9.17
N ASP A 213 24.29 -6.65 8.23
CA ASP A 213 24.88 -5.67 7.30
C ASP A 213 24.19 -5.69 5.91
N LYS A 214 23.06 -6.40 5.78
CA LYS A 214 22.31 -6.59 4.53
C LYS A 214 21.01 -5.81 4.44
N GLY A 215 20.67 -5.05 5.48
CA GLY A 215 19.48 -4.21 5.52
C GLY A 215 19.70 -2.90 6.27
N GLY A 216 18.61 -2.14 6.42
CA GLY A 216 18.57 -0.92 7.22
C GLY A 216 19.67 0.07 6.84
N ALA A 217 20.53 0.39 7.79
CA ALA A 217 21.58 1.39 7.65
C ALA A 217 22.71 1.00 6.67
N TRP A 218 22.74 -0.26 6.23
CA TRP A 218 23.64 -0.78 5.20
C TRP A 218 22.94 -1.06 3.86
N ALA A 219 21.62 -0.95 3.76
CA ALA A 219 20.87 -1.38 2.57
C ALA A 219 21.35 -0.69 1.27
N GLN A 220 21.62 0.62 1.31
CA GLN A 220 22.15 1.39 0.17
C GLN A 220 23.58 1.00 -0.25
N LEU A 221 24.29 0.18 0.54
CA LEU A 221 25.65 -0.29 0.24
C LEU A 221 25.65 -1.70 -0.40
N ASN A 222 24.49 -2.38 -0.44
CA ASN A 222 24.36 -3.72 -1.00
C ASN A 222 23.66 -3.65 -2.36
N ILE A 223 24.23 -4.31 -3.38
CA ILE A 223 23.71 -4.27 -4.76
C ILE A 223 22.35 -4.97 -4.87
N GLU A 224 22.11 -5.95 -3.99
CA GLU A 224 20.93 -6.80 -4.01
C GLU A 224 19.65 -6.00 -3.72
N GLY A 225 19.72 -4.93 -2.93
CA GLY A 225 18.58 -4.03 -2.69
C GLY A 225 18.10 -3.27 -3.93
N TYR A 226 18.93 -3.19 -4.97
CA TYR A 226 18.63 -2.52 -6.25
C TYR A 226 18.25 -3.50 -7.37
N GLY A 227 18.12 -4.80 -7.09
CA GLY A 227 17.80 -5.82 -8.08
C GLY A 227 16.33 -5.86 -8.49
N SER A 228 16.08 -6.40 -9.69
CA SER A 228 14.75 -6.73 -10.21
C SER A 228 14.60 -8.25 -10.32
N TYR A 229 13.43 -8.79 -9.96
CA TYR A 229 13.24 -10.23 -9.78
C TYR A 229 12.07 -10.86 -10.56
N LEU A 230 12.28 -12.09 -11.03
CA LEU A 230 11.20 -12.94 -11.53
C LEU A 230 10.61 -13.77 -10.38
N MET A 231 9.28 -13.85 -10.28
CA MET A 231 8.58 -14.68 -9.30
C MET A 231 8.44 -16.13 -9.79
N ASN A 232 9.10 -17.06 -9.11
CA ASN A 232 8.97 -18.51 -9.28
C ASN A 232 7.94 -19.08 -8.30
N PHE A 233 6.87 -19.68 -8.84
CA PHE A 233 5.83 -20.39 -8.08
C PHE A 233 5.97 -21.92 -8.23
N GLY A 234 7.19 -22.44 -8.11
CA GLY A 234 7.47 -23.87 -8.10
C GLY A 234 7.59 -24.55 -9.47
N THR A 235 8.12 -23.84 -10.48
CA THR A 235 8.45 -24.43 -11.80
C THR A 235 9.96 -24.43 -12.12
N LEU A 236 10.77 -23.66 -11.39
CA LEU A 236 12.23 -23.73 -11.45
C LEU A 236 12.76 -25.05 -10.86
N ASN A 237 13.35 -25.89 -11.71
CA ASN A 237 14.00 -27.13 -11.34
C ASN A 237 15.28 -27.34 -12.19
N GLU A 238 16.05 -28.39 -11.93
CA GLU A 238 17.33 -28.65 -12.61
C GLU A 238 17.22 -28.79 -14.16
N LYS A 239 16.03 -29.07 -14.69
CA LYS A 239 15.75 -29.14 -16.14
C LYS A 239 15.33 -27.81 -16.76
N THR A 240 14.81 -26.87 -15.96
CA THR A 240 14.25 -25.59 -16.44
C THR A 240 15.11 -24.38 -16.07
N VAL A 241 16.14 -24.54 -15.23
CA VAL A 241 17.00 -23.43 -14.78
C VAL A 241 17.64 -22.64 -15.93
N ASP A 242 18.00 -23.27 -17.06
CA ASP A 242 18.51 -22.56 -18.25
C ASP A 242 17.45 -21.66 -18.90
N GLU A 243 16.18 -22.08 -18.89
CA GLU A 243 15.05 -21.27 -19.36
C GLU A 243 14.84 -20.07 -18.43
N TRP A 244 14.99 -20.26 -17.11
CA TRP A 244 14.93 -19.18 -16.11
C TRP A 244 16.07 -18.18 -16.26
N ILE A 245 17.31 -18.64 -16.47
CA ILE A 245 18.46 -17.77 -16.78
C ILE A 245 18.20 -16.97 -18.06
N LYS A 246 17.65 -17.60 -19.11
CA LYS A 246 17.23 -16.91 -20.35
C LYS A 246 16.14 -15.86 -20.08
N MET A 247 15.13 -16.16 -19.25
CA MET A 247 14.06 -15.20 -18.89
C MET A 247 14.58 -14.00 -18.09
N CYS A 248 15.48 -14.21 -17.13
CA CYS A 248 16.15 -13.10 -16.42
C CYS A 248 16.91 -12.21 -17.41
N SER A 249 17.73 -12.81 -18.28
CA SER A 249 18.49 -12.10 -19.32
C SER A 249 17.60 -11.34 -20.31
N SER A 250 16.43 -11.89 -20.68
CA SER A 250 15.49 -11.24 -21.63
C SER A 250 14.76 -10.02 -21.06
N LEU A 251 14.73 -9.86 -19.73
CA LEU A 251 14.22 -8.68 -19.03
C LEU A 251 15.34 -7.75 -18.51
N GLY A 252 16.61 -8.17 -18.55
CA GLY A 252 17.69 -7.49 -17.85
C GLY A 252 17.67 -7.68 -16.31
N PHE A 253 16.90 -8.64 -15.82
CA PHE A 253 16.75 -8.94 -14.38
C PHE A 253 17.91 -9.78 -13.85
N ASN A 254 18.24 -9.59 -12.57
CA ASN A 254 19.39 -10.18 -11.89
C ASN A 254 19.01 -10.98 -10.62
N GLN A 255 17.72 -11.23 -10.39
CA GLN A 255 17.25 -11.97 -9.23
C GLN A 255 16.08 -12.91 -9.59
N ILE A 256 15.93 -13.99 -8.83
CA ILE A 256 14.73 -14.85 -8.83
C ILE A 256 14.23 -14.95 -7.39
N ASP A 257 12.93 -14.71 -7.23
CA ASP A 257 12.22 -14.87 -5.97
C ASP A 257 11.40 -16.16 -5.97
N ASN A 258 11.66 -17.03 -5.00
CA ASN A 258 11.19 -18.41 -4.97
C ASN A 258 10.06 -18.58 -3.94
N HIS A 259 8.85 -18.19 -4.35
CA HIS A 259 7.64 -18.28 -3.53
C HIS A 259 7.21 -19.73 -3.33
N GLY A 260 7.02 -20.15 -2.08
CA GLY A 260 6.57 -21.49 -1.66
C GLY A 260 5.20 -21.97 -2.16
N GLY A 261 4.56 -21.27 -3.10
CA GLY A 261 3.28 -21.65 -3.71
C GLY A 261 3.42 -22.71 -4.80
N GLY A 262 2.30 -23.05 -5.46
CA GLY A 262 2.30 -23.88 -6.67
C GLY A 262 2.88 -25.29 -6.51
N ASP A 263 2.70 -25.90 -5.34
CA ASP A 263 3.32 -27.17 -4.95
C ASP A 263 4.86 -27.14 -5.08
N PHE A 264 5.49 -26.05 -4.59
CA PHE A 264 6.94 -25.99 -4.37
C PHE A 264 7.31 -26.72 -3.08
N PHE A 265 6.87 -26.21 -1.93
CA PHE A 265 7.11 -26.79 -0.61
C PHE A 265 5.93 -26.57 0.35
N ARG A 266 5.87 -27.35 1.43
CA ARG A 266 4.94 -27.10 2.55
C ARG A 266 5.50 -26.04 3.50
N PHE A 267 4.68 -25.09 3.94
CA PHE A 267 5.11 -24.11 4.93
C PHE A 267 5.19 -24.74 6.33
N GLY A 268 6.20 -24.36 7.11
CA GLY A 268 6.48 -24.88 8.45
C GLY A 268 7.59 -25.95 8.48
N ASP A 269 7.45 -27.04 7.70
CA ASP A 269 8.47 -28.10 7.63
C ASP A 269 9.33 -28.10 6.36
N PHE A 270 8.97 -27.28 5.36
CA PHE A 270 9.72 -27.08 4.11
C PHE A 270 10.04 -28.38 3.35
N GLU A 271 9.19 -29.41 3.43
CA GLU A 271 9.32 -30.56 2.55
C GLU A 271 8.99 -30.15 1.10
N LEU A 272 9.99 -30.27 0.20
CA LEU A 272 9.82 -30.04 -1.24
C LEU A 272 8.92 -31.10 -1.89
N ASN A 273 8.26 -30.73 -2.99
CA ASN A 273 7.61 -31.70 -3.87
C ASN A 273 8.63 -32.64 -4.54
N LYS A 274 8.68 -33.90 -4.06
CA LYS A 274 9.62 -34.94 -4.51
C LYS A 274 9.47 -35.36 -5.98
N GLU A 275 8.34 -35.08 -6.64
CA GLU A 275 8.19 -35.34 -8.08
C GLU A 275 8.98 -34.31 -8.92
N LYS A 276 9.15 -33.09 -8.40
CA LYS A 276 9.88 -31.99 -9.04
C LYS A 276 11.35 -31.91 -8.59
N TRP A 277 11.62 -32.14 -7.30
CA TRP A 277 12.96 -32.13 -6.70
C TRP A 277 13.20 -33.44 -5.91
N PRO A 278 13.63 -34.53 -6.58
CA PRO A 278 13.74 -35.85 -5.95
C PRO A 278 14.80 -35.93 -4.84
N ASP A 279 15.91 -35.18 -4.96
CA ASP A 279 16.93 -35.07 -3.91
C ASP A 279 16.60 -34.00 -2.84
N GLY A 280 15.38 -33.43 -2.88
CA GLY A 280 14.97 -32.34 -2.01
C GLY A 280 15.86 -31.10 -2.15
N TRP A 281 16.21 -30.49 -1.02
CA TRP A 281 16.99 -29.25 -0.97
C TRP A 281 18.40 -29.36 -1.57
N VAL A 282 18.96 -30.56 -1.69
CA VAL A 282 20.24 -30.78 -2.39
C VAL A 282 20.12 -30.46 -3.89
N SER A 283 18.99 -30.79 -4.52
CA SER A 283 18.69 -30.34 -5.89
C SER A 283 18.60 -28.81 -5.96
N PHE A 284 17.96 -28.17 -4.98
CA PHE A 284 17.77 -26.72 -5.00
C PHE A 284 19.08 -25.95 -4.78
N LYS A 285 20.00 -26.46 -3.95
CA LYS A 285 21.35 -25.90 -3.84
C LYS A 285 22.06 -25.91 -5.21
N ARG A 286 22.01 -27.01 -5.96
CA ARG A 286 22.59 -27.09 -7.32
C ARG A 286 21.96 -26.10 -8.29
N ILE A 287 20.68 -25.77 -8.12
CA ILE A 287 20.01 -24.73 -8.90
C ILE A 287 20.56 -23.36 -8.53
N ASN A 288 20.64 -23.03 -7.24
CA ASN A 288 21.19 -21.75 -6.76
C ASN A 288 22.65 -21.57 -7.20
N ASP A 289 23.49 -22.62 -7.10
CA ASP A 289 24.88 -22.61 -7.59
C ASP A 289 24.94 -22.19 -9.09
N ARG A 290 24.04 -22.71 -9.93
CA ARG A 290 23.94 -22.35 -11.36
C ARG A 290 23.38 -20.94 -11.61
N LEU A 291 22.48 -20.45 -10.75
CA LEU A 291 22.00 -19.07 -10.81
C LEU A 291 23.12 -18.09 -10.46
N HIS A 292 23.93 -18.41 -9.44
CA HIS A 292 25.11 -17.62 -9.04
C HIS A 292 26.18 -17.60 -10.14
N GLU A 293 26.44 -18.72 -10.81
CA GLU A 293 27.31 -18.78 -12.00
C GLU A 293 26.82 -17.85 -13.14
N ALA A 294 25.50 -17.64 -13.25
CA ALA A 294 24.89 -16.71 -14.19
C ALA A 294 24.74 -15.26 -13.67
N GLY A 295 25.21 -14.96 -12.44
CA GLY A 295 25.09 -13.64 -11.81
C GLY A 295 23.69 -13.29 -11.30
N ILE A 296 22.85 -14.29 -11.03
CA ILE A 296 21.46 -14.15 -10.56
C ILE A 296 21.38 -14.52 -9.08
N SER A 297 20.91 -13.60 -8.22
CA SER A 297 20.69 -13.89 -6.79
C SER A 297 19.37 -14.65 -6.56
N ALA A 298 19.32 -15.51 -5.54
CA ALA A 298 18.12 -16.28 -5.20
C ALA A 298 17.51 -15.81 -3.86
N ILE A 299 16.22 -15.45 -3.87
CA ILE A 299 15.44 -15.10 -2.66
C ILE A 299 14.57 -16.30 -2.26
N PHE A 300 14.52 -16.62 -0.96
CA PHE A 300 13.65 -17.64 -0.39
C PHE A 300 12.35 -16.99 0.14
N HIS A 301 11.22 -17.19 -0.54
CA HIS A 301 9.94 -16.56 -0.18
C HIS A 301 9.02 -17.57 0.50
N THR A 302 8.83 -17.36 1.79
CA THR A 302 8.00 -18.19 2.67
C THR A 302 6.97 -17.36 3.41
N TYR A 303 5.85 -17.99 3.76
CA TYR A 303 4.96 -17.44 4.79
C TYR A 303 5.70 -17.52 6.13
N ALA A 304 5.74 -16.41 6.87
CA ALA A 304 6.33 -16.37 8.20
C ALA A 304 5.53 -17.24 9.17
N PHE A 305 6.18 -18.10 9.97
CA PHE A 305 5.61 -18.98 11.02
C PHE A 305 4.38 -19.87 10.69
N PHE A 306 3.75 -19.76 9.52
CA PHE A 306 2.56 -20.54 9.15
C PHE A 306 2.90 -22.01 8.83
N ILE A 307 1.95 -22.88 9.17
CA ILE A 307 2.08 -24.34 9.10
C ILE A 307 0.99 -24.90 8.20
N ASP A 308 1.38 -25.66 7.18
CA ASP A 308 0.43 -26.40 6.34
C ASP A 308 -0.23 -27.54 7.13
N LYS A 309 -1.55 -27.71 6.94
CA LYS A 309 -2.34 -28.71 7.68
C LYS A 309 -2.06 -30.18 7.29
N ASN A 310 -1.07 -30.42 6.42
CA ASN A 310 -0.57 -31.73 6.00
C ASN A 310 0.91 -31.96 6.36
N THR A 311 1.50 -31.11 7.23
CA THR A 311 2.84 -31.26 7.80
C THR A 311 2.90 -32.27 8.94
N LYS A 312 4.11 -32.70 9.30
CA LYS A 312 4.38 -33.56 10.47
C LYS A 312 3.89 -32.98 11.81
N TYR A 313 3.62 -31.66 11.87
CA TYR A 313 3.17 -30.96 13.07
C TYR A 313 1.65 -30.98 13.27
N VAL A 314 0.90 -31.40 12.24
CA VAL A 314 -0.58 -31.38 12.23
C VAL A 314 -1.16 -32.78 12.01
N THR A 315 -0.46 -33.65 11.27
CA THR A 315 -0.95 -34.97 10.88
C THR A 315 0.15 -36.03 10.89
N PRO A 316 -0.15 -37.30 11.28
CA PRO A 316 -1.41 -37.78 11.84
C PRO A 316 -1.59 -37.48 13.34
N ILE A 317 -0.58 -36.88 13.98
CA ILE A 317 -0.63 -36.45 15.39
C ILE A 317 -0.39 -34.93 15.40
N PRO A 318 -1.34 -34.11 15.89
CA PRO A 318 -1.19 -32.68 15.99
C PRO A 318 -0.30 -32.33 17.19
N SER A 319 0.65 -31.43 16.99
CA SER A 319 1.52 -30.95 18.07
C SER A 319 0.70 -30.29 19.19
N SER A 320 1.11 -30.51 20.44
CA SER A 320 0.61 -29.76 21.60
C SER A 320 0.79 -28.25 21.45
N ASP A 321 1.82 -27.87 20.70
CA ASP A 321 2.37 -26.52 20.59
C ASP A 321 1.70 -25.69 19.48
N LEU A 322 0.64 -26.20 18.83
CA LEU A 322 -0.20 -25.42 17.92
C LEU A 322 -0.94 -24.31 18.69
N GLY A 323 -0.93 -23.09 18.15
CA GLY A 323 -1.57 -21.93 18.75
C GLY A 323 -3.10 -22.05 18.77
N TYR A 324 -3.72 -21.60 19.86
CA TYR A 324 -5.18 -21.63 20.04
C TYR A 324 -5.71 -20.27 20.54
N PHE A 325 -6.93 -19.89 20.14
CA PHE A 325 -7.59 -18.65 20.56
C PHE A 325 -8.03 -18.75 22.02
N THR A 326 -8.70 -19.84 22.35
CA THR A 326 -9.23 -20.13 23.68
C THR A 326 -9.29 -21.65 23.92
N SER A 327 -9.45 -22.04 25.18
CA SER A 327 -9.54 -23.43 25.63
C SER A 327 -10.82 -23.65 26.42
N PHE A 328 -11.42 -24.81 26.24
CA PHE A 328 -12.61 -25.29 26.94
C PHE A 328 -12.30 -26.61 27.65
N THR A 329 -13.22 -27.05 28.50
CA THR A 329 -13.18 -28.31 29.24
C THR A 329 -14.37 -29.18 28.83
N LEU A 330 -14.13 -30.44 28.48
CA LEU A 330 -15.20 -31.40 28.18
C LEU A 330 -16.13 -31.59 29.40
N ALA A 331 -17.41 -31.27 29.24
CA ALA A 331 -18.42 -31.49 30.27
C ALA A 331 -18.73 -32.99 30.46
N GLN A 332 -18.70 -33.76 29.37
CA GLN A 332 -18.99 -35.19 29.33
C GLN A 332 -17.94 -35.94 28.49
N PRO A 333 -17.77 -37.26 28.65
CA PRO A 333 -16.91 -38.06 27.77
C PRO A 333 -17.37 -37.98 26.32
N LEU A 334 -16.42 -38.10 25.39
CA LEU A 334 -16.63 -38.00 23.95
C LEU A 334 -16.25 -39.34 23.29
N SER A 335 -17.22 -40.00 22.65
CA SER A 335 -17.02 -41.25 21.89
C SER A 335 -16.48 -40.97 20.49
N PRO A 336 -15.72 -41.87 19.82
CA PRO A 336 -15.15 -41.62 18.48
C PRO A 336 -16.14 -41.29 17.36
N THR A 337 -17.45 -41.50 17.58
CA THR A 337 -18.54 -41.24 16.61
C THR A 337 -19.37 -40.00 16.93
N ASP A 338 -19.09 -39.29 18.02
CA ASP A 338 -19.92 -38.16 18.46
C ASP A 338 -19.80 -36.95 17.54
N THR A 339 -20.95 -36.39 17.15
CA THR A 339 -21.10 -35.20 16.30
C THR A 339 -21.43 -33.92 17.09
N VAL A 340 -21.44 -34.01 18.43
CA VAL A 340 -21.68 -32.89 19.35
C VAL A 340 -20.69 -33.00 20.51
N ILE A 341 -19.97 -31.91 20.78
CA ILE A 341 -19.10 -31.77 21.94
C ILE A 341 -19.80 -30.84 22.93
N VAL A 342 -19.95 -31.27 24.19
CA VAL A 342 -20.50 -30.43 25.27
C VAL A 342 -19.34 -29.92 26.13
N VAL A 343 -19.29 -28.61 26.37
CA VAL A 343 -18.22 -27.94 27.13
C VAL A 343 -18.79 -27.16 28.32
N ASN A 344 -17.93 -26.88 29.31
CA ASN A 344 -18.32 -26.16 30.52
C ASN A 344 -18.39 -24.64 30.31
N GLU A 345 -17.51 -24.09 29.47
CA GLU A 345 -17.33 -22.67 29.21
C GLU A 345 -18.19 -22.18 28.03
N THR A 346 -18.46 -20.88 27.96
CA THR A 346 -19.41 -20.32 26.98
C THR A 346 -18.89 -20.33 25.54
N THR A 347 -19.69 -20.90 24.63
CA THR A 347 -19.47 -20.86 23.17
C THR A 347 -20.13 -19.66 22.48
N GLU A 348 -20.67 -18.71 23.25
CA GLU A 348 -21.38 -17.51 22.75
C GLU A 348 -20.54 -16.70 21.75
N ASN A 349 -19.25 -16.47 22.05
CA ASN A 349 -18.36 -15.67 21.22
C ASN A 349 -17.67 -16.44 20.07
N ILE A 350 -17.93 -17.74 19.91
CA ILE A 350 -17.38 -18.49 18.77
C ILE A 350 -18.09 -18.10 17.48
N SER A 351 -17.31 -17.68 16.48
CA SER A 351 -17.76 -17.38 15.13
C SER A 351 -17.62 -18.62 14.23
N THR A 352 -18.55 -18.78 13.28
CA THR A 352 -18.46 -19.78 12.20
C THR A 352 -17.94 -19.19 10.88
N ILE A 353 -17.69 -17.87 10.83
CA ILE A 353 -17.16 -17.20 9.64
C ILE A 353 -15.68 -17.54 9.49
N THR A 354 -15.30 -18.02 8.32
CA THR A 354 -13.91 -18.29 7.90
C THR A 354 -13.64 -17.66 6.54
N GLY A 355 -12.36 -17.49 6.20
CA GLY A 355 -11.91 -16.92 4.92
C GLY A 355 -10.41 -16.69 4.97
N PHE A 356 -9.81 -16.36 3.82
CA PHE A 356 -8.34 -16.33 3.68
C PHE A 356 -7.65 -15.35 4.67
N PHE A 357 -8.20 -14.15 4.86
CA PHE A 357 -7.70 -13.16 5.84
C PHE A 357 -8.44 -13.17 7.19
N VAL A 358 -9.34 -14.12 7.43
CA VAL A 358 -10.13 -14.17 8.66
C VAL A 358 -9.33 -14.87 9.75
N ARG A 359 -9.13 -14.20 10.89
CA ARG A 359 -8.49 -14.75 12.09
C ARG A 359 -9.48 -15.64 12.85
N ASN A 360 -9.86 -16.78 12.26
CA ASN A 360 -10.77 -17.75 12.86
C ASN A 360 -10.59 -19.14 12.22
N SER A 361 -10.88 -20.20 12.98
CA SER A 361 -10.93 -21.57 12.45
C SER A 361 -12.24 -22.26 12.83
N LEU A 362 -12.53 -23.35 12.12
CA LEU A 362 -13.54 -24.34 12.52
C LEU A 362 -12.88 -25.58 13.13
N SER A 363 -11.67 -25.46 13.67
CA SER A 363 -10.82 -26.58 14.12
C SER A 363 -10.59 -26.58 15.62
N LEU A 364 -10.84 -27.73 16.25
CA LEU A 364 -10.57 -28.01 17.66
C LEU A 364 -9.47 -29.07 17.76
N ARG A 365 -8.59 -28.96 18.77
CA ARG A 365 -7.70 -30.05 19.20
C ARG A 365 -8.17 -30.60 20.54
N VAL A 366 -8.28 -31.93 20.66
CA VAL A 366 -8.54 -32.64 21.92
C VAL A 366 -7.50 -33.76 22.03
N GLY A 367 -6.57 -33.65 22.97
CA GLY A 367 -5.39 -34.53 23.01
C GLY A 367 -4.63 -34.53 21.67
N GLU A 368 -4.56 -35.72 21.04
CA GLU A 368 -3.94 -35.99 19.74
C GLU A 368 -4.96 -36.03 18.56
N GLU A 369 -6.20 -35.60 18.79
CA GLU A 369 -7.22 -35.54 17.73
C GLU A 369 -7.52 -34.11 17.31
N LEU A 370 -7.70 -33.91 16.00
CA LEU A 370 -8.33 -32.71 15.43
C LEU A 370 -9.79 -33.00 15.06
N ILE A 371 -10.67 -32.05 15.38
CA ILE A 371 -12.10 -32.12 15.13
C ILE A 371 -12.55 -30.85 14.43
N GLU A 372 -13.25 -30.97 13.30
CA GLU A 372 -13.93 -29.85 12.64
C GLU A 372 -15.34 -29.68 13.21
N PHE A 373 -15.86 -28.46 13.35
CA PHE A 373 -17.27 -28.20 13.72
C PHE A 373 -17.94 -27.25 12.71
N SER A 374 -19.28 -27.24 12.67
CA SER A 374 -20.02 -26.35 11.74
C SER A 374 -20.82 -25.25 12.44
N ASP A 375 -21.20 -25.43 13.70
CA ASP A 375 -22.02 -24.48 14.45
C ASP A 375 -21.82 -24.63 15.98
N VAL A 376 -22.36 -23.69 16.76
CA VAL A 376 -22.28 -23.65 18.23
C VAL A 376 -23.59 -23.20 18.88
N THR A 377 -23.88 -23.67 20.10
CA THR A 377 -24.96 -23.05 20.89
C THR A 377 -24.51 -21.72 21.50
N LYS A 378 -25.45 -20.76 21.61
CA LYS A 378 -25.22 -19.46 22.25
C LYS A 378 -25.68 -19.41 23.71
N THR A 379 -26.36 -20.46 24.18
CA THR A 379 -26.84 -20.61 25.55
C THR A 379 -26.50 -21.98 26.10
N ALA A 380 -26.46 -22.11 27.42
CA ALA A 380 -26.19 -23.38 28.10
C ALA A 380 -27.29 -24.44 27.81
N PRO A 381 -26.94 -25.72 27.64
CA PRO A 381 -25.58 -26.29 27.64
C PRO A 381 -24.79 -25.87 26.39
N TYR A 382 -23.56 -25.40 26.61
CA TYR A 382 -22.65 -24.91 25.57
C TYR A 382 -22.07 -26.07 24.78
N LYS A 383 -22.10 -25.93 23.45
CA LYS A 383 -21.85 -27.04 22.52
C LYS A 383 -21.17 -26.55 21.26
N PHE A 384 -20.28 -27.39 20.73
CA PHE A 384 -19.93 -27.44 19.31
C PHE A 384 -20.78 -28.51 18.64
N THR A 385 -21.34 -28.22 17.47
CA THR A 385 -22.26 -29.10 16.74
C THR A 385 -21.81 -29.30 15.29
N GLY A 386 -22.32 -30.36 14.66
CA GLY A 386 -21.84 -30.80 13.35
C GLY A 386 -20.38 -31.27 13.37
N CYS A 387 -19.93 -31.82 14.51
CA CYS A 387 -18.55 -32.19 14.71
C CYS A 387 -18.16 -33.37 13.81
N LYS A 388 -17.03 -33.23 13.10
CA LYS A 388 -16.42 -34.23 12.24
C LYS A 388 -15.08 -34.64 12.85
N ARG A 389 -15.04 -35.89 13.30
CA ARG A 389 -13.94 -36.53 14.03
C ARG A 389 -12.79 -36.94 13.09
N GLY A 390 -11.58 -37.02 13.62
CA GLY A 390 -10.39 -37.41 12.86
C GLY A 390 -10.05 -36.46 11.71
N ALA A 391 -10.28 -35.16 11.88
CA ALA A 391 -9.93 -34.14 10.90
C ALA A 391 -8.41 -34.20 10.61
N ASN A 392 -8.02 -33.76 9.40
CA ASN A 392 -6.63 -33.83 8.93
C ASN A 392 -5.95 -35.21 9.09
N LYS A 393 -6.71 -36.30 8.99
CA LYS A 393 -6.23 -37.70 9.16
C LYS A 393 -5.72 -38.03 10.57
N THR A 394 -6.11 -37.25 11.59
CA THR A 394 -5.87 -37.63 12.98
C THR A 394 -6.76 -38.80 13.41
N ARG A 395 -6.40 -39.49 14.49
CA ARG A 395 -7.13 -40.68 14.94
C ARG A 395 -8.32 -40.31 15.82
N SER A 396 -9.53 -40.57 15.33
CA SER A 396 -10.76 -40.50 16.13
C SER A 396 -10.64 -41.36 17.40
N SER A 397 -10.66 -40.72 18.56
CA SER A 397 -10.35 -41.33 19.86
C SER A 397 -11.47 -41.10 20.89
N GLN A 398 -11.40 -41.83 22.00
CA GLN A 398 -12.28 -41.59 23.14
C GLN A 398 -11.61 -40.59 24.08
N HIS A 399 -12.36 -39.57 24.51
CA HIS A 399 -11.90 -38.57 25.47
C HIS A 399 -12.79 -38.56 26.71
N ASN A 400 -12.20 -38.26 27.86
CA ASN A 400 -12.85 -38.23 29.15
C ASN A 400 -13.43 -36.84 29.45
N SER A 401 -14.48 -36.80 30.29
CA SER A 401 -14.90 -35.54 30.92
C SER A 401 -13.71 -34.92 31.68
N GLY A 402 -13.55 -33.61 31.57
CA GLY A 402 -12.40 -32.89 32.13
C GLY A 402 -11.20 -32.72 31.18
N GLU A 403 -11.15 -33.37 30.01
CA GLU A 403 -10.09 -33.11 29.03
C GLU A 403 -10.25 -31.74 28.35
N GLY A 404 -9.12 -31.13 27.98
CA GLY A 404 -9.06 -29.82 27.35
C GLY A 404 -9.36 -29.86 25.84
N VAL A 405 -10.19 -28.92 25.39
CA VAL A 405 -10.56 -28.69 23.99
C VAL A 405 -10.02 -27.32 23.56
N TYR A 406 -9.11 -27.29 22.58
CA TYR A 406 -8.41 -26.07 22.17
C TYR A 406 -8.91 -25.60 20.80
N HIS A 407 -9.47 -24.39 20.73
CA HIS A 407 -9.91 -23.79 19.46
C HIS A 407 -8.71 -23.21 18.71
N LEU A 408 -8.27 -23.90 17.65
CA LEU A 408 -6.99 -23.61 17.00
C LEU A 408 -7.01 -22.29 16.22
N ARG A 409 -5.85 -21.65 16.15
CA ARG A 409 -5.64 -20.44 15.36
C ARG A 409 -5.39 -20.78 13.91
N GLU A 410 -6.14 -20.12 13.04
CA GLU A 410 -6.01 -20.24 11.60
C GLU A 410 -6.10 -18.86 10.94
N MET A 411 -5.27 -18.69 9.92
CA MET A 411 -5.34 -17.61 8.93
C MET A 411 -4.64 -18.12 7.66
N PHE A 412 -4.97 -17.60 6.48
CA PHE A 412 -4.43 -18.05 5.19
C PHE A 412 -4.64 -19.55 4.89
N GLY A 413 -5.65 -20.18 5.51
CA GLY A 413 -5.90 -21.62 5.44
C GLY A 413 -4.86 -22.48 6.19
N ARG A 414 -4.05 -21.87 7.06
CA ARG A 414 -2.89 -22.46 7.73
C ARG A 414 -2.94 -22.25 9.23
N PHE A 415 -2.38 -23.20 9.99
CA PHE A 415 -2.24 -23.06 11.43
C PHE A 415 -0.95 -22.30 11.78
N VAL A 416 -0.81 -21.90 13.03
CA VAL A 416 0.39 -21.25 13.57
C VAL A 416 0.86 -21.96 14.85
N PRO A 417 2.16 -21.92 15.19
CA PRO A 417 2.63 -22.31 16.51
C PRO A 417 2.12 -21.35 17.60
N GLY A 418 2.08 -21.81 18.84
CA GLY A 418 2.05 -20.92 19.99
C GLY A 418 3.37 -20.11 20.02
N PRO A 419 3.34 -18.78 20.18
CA PRO A 419 4.52 -17.95 19.93
C PRO A 419 5.67 -18.13 20.95
N ASP A 420 5.40 -18.80 22.07
CA ASP A 420 6.34 -19.02 23.17
C ASP A 420 6.78 -20.49 23.32
N THR A 421 6.34 -21.36 22.40
CA THR A 421 6.62 -22.81 22.40
C THR A 421 7.93 -23.18 21.69
N GLU A 422 8.32 -24.47 21.70
CA GLU A 422 9.49 -24.94 20.95
C GLU A 422 9.20 -24.98 19.44
N LEU A 423 7.98 -25.34 19.04
CA LEU A 423 7.57 -25.37 17.63
C LEU A 423 7.80 -24.02 16.90
N PHE A 424 7.62 -22.90 17.59
CA PHE A 424 7.94 -21.56 17.04
C PHE A 424 9.43 -21.42 16.71
N ARG A 425 10.31 -21.90 17.59
CA ARG A 425 11.77 -21.91 17.38
C ARG A 425 12.19 -22.90 16.30
N GLU A 426 11.57 -24.08 16.25
CA GLU A 426 11.84 -25.09 15.21
C GLU A 426 11.53 -24.53 13.80
N ILE A 427 10.40 -23.84 13.62
CA ILE A 427 10.02 -23.26 12.31
C ILE A 427 10.96 -22.10 11.91
N ALA A 428 11.39 -21.28 12.88
CA ALA A 428 12.39 -20.24 12.64
C ALA A 428 13.76 -20.86 12.26
N GLY A 429 14.18 -21.90 12.97
CA GLY A 429 15.42 -22.64 12.70
C GLY A 429 15.40 -23.35 11.34
N ASN A 430 14.28 -23.99 10.98
CA ASN A 430 14.07 -24.57 9.64
C ASN A 430 14.27 -23.50 8.55
N THR A 431 13.76 -22.27 8.77
CA THR A 431 13.88 -21.16 7.82
C THR A 431 15.35 -20.76 7.64
N ALA A 432 16.05 -20.51 8.75
CA ALA A 432 17.47 -20.14 8.73
C ALA A 432 18.35 -21.23 8.11
N LYS A 433 18.03 -22.50 8.40
CA LYS A 433 18.72 -23.68 7.87
C LYS A 433 18.61 -23.78 6.35
N ILE A 434 17.40 -23.72 5.78
CA ILE A 434 17.21 -23.80 4.32
C ILE A 434 17.94 -22.66 3.61
N VAL A 435 17.84 -21.43 4.15
CA VAL A 435 18.52 -20.25 3.60
C VAL A 435 20.04 -20.44 3.58
N SER A 436 20.63 -20.91 4.68
CA SER A 436 22.07 -21.10 4.82
C SER A 436 22.59 -22.29 3.97
N GLU A 437 22.01 -23.49 4.14
CA GLU A 437 22.47 -24.71 3.48
C GLU A 437 22.28 -24.67 1.94
N CYS A 438 21.26 -23.97 1.45
CA CYS A 438 20.98 -23.86 0.01
C CYS A 438 21.60 -22.60 -0.63
N GLY A 439 22.28 -21.74 0.15
CA GLY A 439 22.94 -20.55 -0.36
C GLY A 439 21.99 -19.47 -0.89
N PHE A 440 20.81 -19.28 -0.28
CA PHE A 440 19.95 -18.16 -0.66
C PHE A 440 20.56 -16.81 -0.22
N ASP A 441 20.32 -15.76 -1.00
CA ASP A 441 20.90 -14.42 -0.80
C ASP A 441 19.96 -13.45 -0.07
N GLY A 442 18.67 -13.81 -0.01
CA GLY A 442 17.67 -13.09 0.74
C GLY A 442 16.48 -13.96 1.15
N ILE A 443 15.62 -13.39 2.01
CA ILE A 443 14.38 -14.01 2.48
C ILE A 443 13.23 -13.05 2.25
N TYR A 444 12.11 -13.51 1.68
CA TYR A 444 10.85 -12.79 1.73
C TYR A 444 9.94 -13.45 2.77
N PHE A 445 9.60 -12.73 3.84
CA PHE A 445 8.60 -13.10 4.84
C PHE A 445 7.24 -12.56 4.44
N ASP A 446 6.52 -13.38 3.70
CA ASP A 446 5.13 -13.14 3.33
C ASP A 446 4.20 -13.56 4.48
N ALA A 447 2.92 -13.20 4.38
CA ALA A 447 1.91 -13.44 5.41
C ALA A 447 2.25 -12.86 6.81
N ILE A 448 3.35 -12.09 6.97
CA ILE A 448 3.77 -11.53 8.25
C ILE A 448 2.90 -10.33 8.68
N ASP A 449 2.13 -9.75 7.75
CA ASP A 449 0.95 -8.93 7.98
C ASP A 449 -0.14 -9.65 8.82
N GLY A 450 -0.13 -10.98 8.86
CA GLY A 450 -0.94 -11.80 9.75
C GLY A 450 -0.41 -11.95 11.18
N SER A 451 0.69 -11.29 11.58
CA SER A 451 1.33 -11.51 12.91
C SER A 451 0.45 -11.22 14.12
N ASP A 452 -0.69 -10.53 13.95
CA ASP A 452 -1.69 -10.37 15.01
C ASP A 452 -2.31 -11.71 15.43
N ILE A 453 -2.31 -12.74 14.55
CA ILE A 453 -2.73 -14.11 14.90
C ILE A 453 -1.92 -14.68 16.08
N LEU A 454 -0.67 -14.23 16.28
CA LEU A 454 0.20 -14.75 17.34
C LEU A 454 -0.15 -14.17 18.71
N GLY A 455 -0.73 -12.98 18.81
CA GLY A 455 -0.92 -12.30 20.10
C GLY A 455 -2.00 -11.23 20.23
N GLY A 456 -2.77 -10.95 19.18
CA GLY A 456 -3.67 -9.80 19.05
C GLY A 456 -3.00 -8.58 18.39
N GLU A 457 -3.80 -7.67 17.83
CA GLU A 457 -3.33 -6.47 17.11
C GLU A 457 -2.33 -5.62 17.92
N GLU A 458 -2.55 -5.50 19.23
CA GLU A 458 -1.70 -4.76 20.17
C GLU A 458 -0.23 -5.23 20.13
N TYR A 459 -0.02 -6.53 19.92
CA TYR A 459 1.27 -7.22 20.04
C TYR A 459 1.84 -7.73 18.70
N PHE A 460 1.20 -7.37 17.58
CA PHE A 460 1.66 -7.64 16.21
C PHE A 460 3.16 -7.36 16.03
N TRP A 461 3.58 -6.14 16.43
CA TRP A 461 4.95 -5.66 16.30
C TRP A 461 5.97 -6.52 17.05
N TYR A 462 5.57 -7.13 18.17
CA TYR A 462 6.46 -7.93 19.00
C TYR A 462 6.65 -9.32 18.43
N TYR A 463 5.56 -10.06 18.16
CA TYR A 463 5.66 -11.46 17.79
C TYR A 463 6.19 -11.68 16.37
N GLY A 464 5.88 -10.79 15.42
CA GLY A 464 6.54 -10.80 14.09
C GLY A 464 8.04 -10.51 14.19
N THR A 465 8.43 -9.54 15.03
CA THR A 465 9.87 -9.28 15.31
C THR A 465 10.54 -10.47 15.98
N LYS A 466 9.86 -11.12 16.95
CA LYS A 466 10.39 -12.30 17.65
C LYS A 466 10.72 -13.39 16.65
N PHE A 467 9.86 -13.66 15.67
CA PHE A 467 10.11 -14.65 14.63
C PHE A 467 11.36 -14.29 13.81
N ILE A 468 11.44 -13.05 13.30
CA ILE A 468 12.61 -12.56 12.55
C ILE A 468 13.89 -12.65 13.37
N PHE A 469 13.85 -12.31 14.67
CA PHE A 469 15.01 -12.42 15.56
C PHE A 469 15.45 -13.89 15.77
N GLU A 470 14.52 -14.83 15.93
CA GLU A 470 14.85 -16.25 16.04
C GLU A 470 15.41 -16.83 14.72
N VAL A 471 14.98 -16.34 13.55
CA VAL A 471 15.62 -16.70 12.26
C VAL A 471 17.02 -16.09 12.19
N ALA A 472 17.15 -14.78 12.43
CA ALA A 472 18.41 -14.04 12.28
C ALA A 472 19.54 -14.56 13.20
N LYS A 473 19.22 -15.01 14.42
CA LYS A 473 20.18 -15.67 15.33
C LYS A 473 20.73 -16.99 14.82
N GLN A 474 20.01 -17.67 13.93
CA GLN A 474 20.30 -19.02 13.46
C GLN A 474 20.86 -19.08 12.03
N LEU A 475 20.94 -17.93 11.34
CA LEU A 475 21.57 -17.85 10.02
C LEU A 475 23.10 -17.97 10.14
N GLU A 476 23.73 -18.70 9.22
CA GLU A 476 25.20 -18.78 9.14
C GLU A 476 25.83 -17.46 8.67
N ARG A 477 25.08 -16.66 7.90
CA ARG A 477 25.45 -15.31 7.44
C ARG A 477 24.22 -14.41 7.40
N PRO A 478 24.35 -13.09 7.66
CA PRO A 478 23.29 -12.15 7.31
C PRO A 478 22.92 -12.21 5.81
N VAL A 479 21.63 -12.04 5.55
CA VAL A 479 21.03 -11.97 4.21
C VAL A 479 20.03 -10.81 4.18
N GLY A 480 19.75 -10.28 2.99
CA GLY A 480 18.74 -9.23 2.83
C GLY A 480 17.34 -9.79 3.09
N MET A 481 16.48 -9.10 3.84
CA MET A 481 15.13 -9.56 4.12
C MET A 481 14.09 -8.63 3.50
N GLU A 482 12.95 -9.19 3.09
CA GLU A 482 11.77 -8.48 2.62
C GLU A 482 10.53 -9.01 3.37
N MET A 483 9.48 -8.19 3.44
CA MET A 483 8.28 -8.48 4.25
C MET A 483 7.01 -7.87 3.61
N SER A 484 5.86 -8.52 3.78
CA SER A 484 4.53 -8.00 3.36
C SER A 484 3.99 -6.85 4.23
N SER A 485 4.66 -6.54 5.35
CA SER A 485 4.33 -5.42 6.26
C SER A 485 5.61 -4.87 6.91
N MET A 486 5.51 -4.01 7.92
CA MET A 486 6.66 -3.41 8.59
C MET A 486 6.43 -3.04 10.06
N ALA A 487 7.36 -3.43 10.93
CA ALA A 487 7.55 -2.87 12.26
C ALA A 487 8.96 -2.28 12.39
N HIS A 488 9.20 -1.43 13.40
CA HIS A 488 10.44 -0.65 13.55
C HIS A 488 11.72 -1.50 13.53
N HIS A 489 11.72 -2.65 14.20
CA HIS A 489 12.87 -3.56 14.21
C HIS A 489 13.14 -4.24 12.85
N TRP A 490 12.15 -4.37 11.96
CA TRP A 490 12.31 -5.10 10.70
C TRP A 490 13.16 -4.28 9.71
N TRP A 491 13.21 -2.96 9.89
CA TRP A 491 14.05 -2.06 9.11
C TRP A 491 15.52 -2.46 9.12
N HIS A 492 16.06 -2.94 10.25
CA HIS A 492 17.47 -3.36 10.35
C HIS A 492 17.85 -4.50 9.39
N TYR A 493 16.89 -5.33 8.99
CA TYR A 493 17.10 -6.47 8.09
C TYR A 493 16.65 -6.17 6.66
N ARG A 494 15.86 -5.11 6.45
CA ARG A 494 15.17 -4.88 5.20
C ARG A 494 16.09 -4.34 4.10
N SER A 495 16.13 -5.01 2.95
CA SER A 495 17.07 -4.68 1.86
C SER A 495 16.58 -3.57 0.93
N ARG A 496 15.26 -3.46 0.73
CA ARG A 496 14.60 -2.43 -0.10
C ARG A 496 13.16 -2.17 0.35
N TRP A 497 12.49 -1.16 -0.21
CA TRP A 497 11.17 -0.71 0.22
C TRP A 497 10.32 -0.17 -0.94
N GLN A 498 9.09 -0.64 -1.21
CA GLN A 498 8.31 -1.76 -0.65
C GLN A 498 7.56 -2.41 -1.80
N ALA A 499 7.54 -3.75 -1.89
CA ALA A 499 6.95 -4.44 -3.02
C ALA A 499 5.41 -4.56 -2.93
N TRP A 500 4.69 -3.57 -3.46
CA TRP A 500 3.24 -3.60 -3.60
C TRP A 500 2.74 -4.61 -4.65
N ASP A 501 1.53 -5.12 -4.49
CA ASP A 501 0.83 -5.96 -5.48
C ASP A 501 0.45 -5.20 -6.76
N ARG A 502 0.29 -5.92 -7.88
CA ARG A 502 -0.03 -5.33 -9.18
C ARG A 502 -1.42 -4.66 -9.26
N PRO A 503 -1.56 -3.52 -9.96
CA PRO A 503 -2.85 -3.02 -10.41
C PRO A 503 -3.39 -3.84 -11.59
N VAL A 504 -4.66 -3.65 -11.94
CA VAL A 504 -5.31 -4.19 -13.15
C VAL A 504 -5.90 -3.10 -14.06
N ARG A 505 -5.82 -1.84 -13.63
CA ARG A 505 -6.30 -0.61 -14.29
C ARG A 505 -5.69 0.62 -13.61
N GLY A 506 -5.64 1.76 -14.29
CA GLY A 506 -5.14 3.02 -13.74
C GLY A 506 -3.62 3.06 -13.52
N TYR A 507 -2.85 2.33 -14.35
CA TYR A 507 -1.42 2.03 -14.16
C TYR A 507 -0.56 3.23 -13.75
N LYS A 508 -0.54 4.31 -14.55
CA LYS A 508 0.36 5.46 -14.33
C LYS A 508 0.09 6.16 -12.99
N ARG A 509 -1.18 6.38 -12.65
CA ARG A 509 -1.59 6.97 -11.35
C ARG A 509 -1.27 6.04 -10.18
N PHE A 510 -1.44 4.72 -10.33
CA PHE A 510 -1.03 3.75 -9.29
C PHE A 510 0.48 3.80 -9.02
N ILE A 511 1.31 3.88 -10.06
CA ILE A 511 2.77 3.99 -9.95
C ILE A 511 3.17 5.27 -9.20
N ASP A 512 2.51 6.40 -9.49
CA ASP A 512 2.76 7.67 -8.78
C ASP A 512 2.36 7.59 -7.29
N ILE A 513 1.19 7.00 -6.99
CA ILE A 513 0.74 6.75 -5.61
C ILE A 513 1.74 5.86 -4.88
N HIS A 514 2.21 4.78 -5.51
CA HIS A 514 3.17 3.86 -4.92
C HIS A 514 4.51 4.55 -4.66
N SER A 515 5.02 5.32 -5.62
CA SER A 515 6.24 6.15 -5.49
C SER A 515 6.15 7.12 -4.32
N ALA A 516 5.01 7.81 -4.15
CA ALA A 516 4.77 8.67 -2.99
C ALA A 516 4.70 7.89 -1.68
N ALA A 517 3.96 6.77 -1.66
CA ALA A 517 3.74 5.95 -0.47
C ALA A 517 5.02 5.37 0.11
N ILE A 518 5.87 4.77 -0.74
CA ILE A 518 7.16 4.20 -0.28
C ILE A 518 8.11 5.28 0.24
N LYS A 519 7.93 6.54 -0.17
CA LYS A 519 8.76 7.65 0.31
C LYS A 519 8.29 8.22 1.65
N THR A 520 7.00 8.11 1.98
CA THR A 520 6.41 8.76 3.17
C THR A 520 5.13 8.08 3.72
N GLY A 521 5.24 6.84 4.16
CA GLY A 521 4.12 6.08 4.73
C GLY A 521 3.46 6.72 5.96
N ARG A 522 4.24 7.44 6.80
CA ARG A 522 3.82 7.96 8.12
C ARG A 522 2.71 9.02 8.11
N LEU A 523 2.46 9.69 6.97
CA LEU A 523 1.48 10.79 6.88
C LEU A 523 0.05 10.39 7.24
N PHE A 524 -0.29 9.11 7.08
CA PHE A 524 -1.63 8.57 7.35
C PHE A 524 -1.67 7.66 8.58
N TYR A 525 -0.67 7.75 9.46
CA TYR A 525 -0.70 7.07 10.76
C TYR A 525 -1.96 7.50 11.54
N PRO A 526 -2.84 6.56 11.94
CA PRO A 526 -4.05 6.88 12.69
C PRO A 526 -3.73 7.45 14.08
N SER A 527 -4.68 8.12 14.74
CA SER A 527 -4.45 8.65 16.09
C SER A 527 -4.16 7.57 17.14
N ARG A 528 -4.69 6.36 16.95
CA ARG A 528 -4.43 5.16 17.77
C ARG A 528 -3.58 4.17 16.99
N ILE A 529 -2.52 3.67 17.63
CA ILE A 529 -1.58 2.71 17.05
C ILE A 529 -2.33 1.42 16.65
N LYS A 530 -2.13 0.96 15.40
CA LYS A 530 -2.64 -0.33 14.90
C LYS A 530 -1.51 -1.31 14.56
N SER A 531 -1.87 -2.57 14.27
CA SER A 531 -0.96 -3.55 13.68
C SER A 531 -0.55 -3.17 12.26
N ASN A 532 -1.49 -2.66 11.48
CA ASN A 532 -1.35 -2.54 10.04
C ASN A 532 -0.73 -1.23 9.51
N GLU A 533 -0.24 -0.31 10.35
CA GLU A 533 0.11 1.08 9.94
C GLU A 533 1.11 1.22 8.78
N ASN A 534 1.86 0.17 8.43
CA ASN A 534 2.84 0.13 7.34
C ASN A 534 2.61 -1.03 6.34
N GLU A 535 1.39 -1.56 6.27
CA GLU A 535 1.01 -2.53 5.23
C GLU A 535 1.02 -1.91 3.82
N HIS A 536 1.09 -2.79 2.83
CA HIS A 536 0.89 -2.48 1.43
C HIS A 536 -0.40 -1.65 1.21
N GLY A 537 -0.48 -0.84 0.15
CA GLY A 537 -1.74 -0.23 -0.31
C GLY A 537 -2.50 0.75 0.63
N LEU A 538 -2.03 1.04 1.85
CA LEU A 538 -2.72 1.92 2.83
C LEU A 538 -2.66 3.42 2.51
N TRP A 539 -2.03 3.82 1.41
CA TRP A 539 -1.86 5.23 1.06
C TRP A 539 -3.07 5.74 0.26
N ARG A 540 -3.69 6.84 0.72
CA ARG A 540 -5.06 7.21 0.35
C ARG A 540 -5.25 7.78 -1.07
N GLY A 541 -4.17 8.21 -1.73
CA GLY A 541 -4.23 8.74 -3.09
C GLY A 541 -4.79 10.17 -3.17
N HIS A 542 -4.01 11.18 -2.77
CA HIS A 542 -4.40 12.60 -2.89
C HIS A 542 -3.31 13.42 -3.61
N GLU A 543 -3.68 14.02 -4.75
CA GLU A 543 -2.75 14.53 -5.77
C GLU A 543 -1.65 15.50 -5.28
N PRO A 544 -1.92 16.56 -4.49
CA PRO A 544 -0.88 17.45 -3.97
C PRO A 544 0.22 16.71 -3.19
N LEU A 545 -0.15 15.68 -2.43
CA LEU A 545 0.82 14.83 -1.73
C LEU A 545 1.53 13.89 -2.73
N ILE A 546 0.81 13.30 -3.69
CA ILE A 546 1.42 12.45 -4.73
C ILE A 546 2.55 13.24 -5.43
N VAL A 547 2.23 14.44 -5.94
CA VAL A 547 3.14 15.32 -6.67
C VAL A 547 4.38 15.66 -5.83
N LYS A 548 4.19 16.04 -4.56
CA LYS A 548 5.30 16.37 -3.65
C LYS A 548 6.24 15.19 -3.43
N TYR A 549 5.69 14.02 -3.10
CA TYR A 549 6.50 12.90 -2.60
C TYR A 549 7.00 11.97 -3.70
N ALA A 550 6.20 11.66 -4.72
CA ALA A 550 6.64 10.78 -5.81
C ALA A 550 7.84 11.37 -6.57
N SER A 551 7.96 12.71 -6.60
CA SER A 551 9.06 13.44 -7.22
C SER A 551 10.34 13.51 -6.38
N ALA A 552 10.27 13.27 -5.06
CA ALA A 552 11.42 13.31 -4.15
C ALA A 552 12.45 12.22 -4.49
N GLU A 553 13.74 12.47 -4.25
CA GLU A 553 14.82 11.54 -4.62
C GLU A 553 14.77 10.21 -3.85
N ASN A 554 14.50 10.25 -2.55
CA ASN A 554 14.33 9.07 -1.70
C ASN A 554 13.33 9.38 -0.55
N GLY A 555 12.98 8.36 0.24
CA GLY A 555 12.05 8.43 1.35
C GLY A 555 12.68 8.52 2.75
N GLY A 556 11.82 8.68 3.75
CA GLY A 556 12.21 8.75 5.16
C GLY A 556 12.92 7.51 5.72
N LEU A 557 12.75 6.34 5.09
CA LEU A 557 13.41 5.11 5.52
C LEU A 557 14.86 5.00 5.06
N LEU A 558 15.28 5.81 4.08
CA LEU A 558 16.60 5.75 3.43
C LEU A 558 16.99 4.35 2.92
N LEU A 559 16.02 3.53 2.52
CA LEU A 559 16.26 2.24 1.87
C LEU A 559 16.33 2.40 0.33
N PRO A 560 16.94 1.47 -0.40
CA PRO A 560 16.70 1.28 -1.84
C PRO A 560 15.19 1.16 -2.11
N LEU A 561 14.72 1.73 -3.22
CA LEU A 561 13.29 1.73 -3.56
C LEU A 561 12.93 0.57 -4.50
N HIS A 562 11.68 0.13 -4.47
CA HIS A 562 11.21 -0.99 -5.29
C HIS A 562 9.76 -0.78 -5.75
N PHE A 563 9.49 -0.89 -7.06
CA PHE A 563 8.17 -0.65 -7.69
C PHE A 563 7.20 -1.84 -7.63
N GLY A 564 7.60 -2.90 -6.93
CA GLY A 564 6.72 -3.99 -6.54
C GLY A 564 6.40 -4.95 -7.67
N TRP A 565 5.29 -5.66 -7.50
CA TRP A 565 4.86 -6.72 -8.37
C TRP A 565 4.11 -6.15 -9.58
N TRP A 566 4.59 -6.52 -10.76
CA TRP A 566 3.97 -6.22 -12.02
C TRP A 566 3.49 -7.50 -12.71
N GLY A 567 2.46 -7.37 -13.52
CA GLY A 567 1.99 -8.45 -14.37
C GLY A 567 1.10 -7.89 -15.44
N ASN A 568 1.61 -7.89 -16.68
CA ASN A 568 0.94 -7.35 -17.86
C ASN A 568 -0.49 -7.91 -18.01
N GLN A 569 -1.40 -7.08 -18.49
CA GLN A 569 -2.77 -7.47 -18.76
C GLN A 569 -3.09 -7.36 -20.26
N THR A 570 -3.93 -8.26 -20.75
CA THR A 570 -4.71 -8.08 -21.97
C THR A 570 -6.08 -7.49 -21.61
N TRP A 571 -6.77 -6.89 -22.58
CA TRP A 571 -8.08 -6.27 -22.35
C TRP A 571 -9.11 -7.31 -21.85
N ASN A 572 -9.73 -7.03 -20.70
CA ASN A 572 -10.81 -7.84 -20.12
C ASN A 572 -11.84 -6.90 -19.44
N PRO A 573 -12.79 -6.37 -20.23
CA PRO A 573 -13.72 -5.34 -19.78
C PRO A 573 -14.75 -5.90 -18.77
N PRO A 574 -15.40 -5.05 -17.97
CA PRO A 574 -15.25 -3.59 -17.91
C PRO A 574 -14.11 -3.11 -16.98
N GLN A 575 -13.34 -4.03 -16.39
CA GLN A 575 -12.56 -3.76 -15.18
C GLN A 575 -11.06 -4.10 -15.25
N VAL A 576 -10.56 -4.57 -16.40
CA VAL A 576 -9.12 -4.76 -16.63
C VAL A 576 -8.73 -4.03 -17.92
N GLU A 577 -7.84 -3.05 -17.77
CA GLU A 577 -7.25 -2.30 -18.88
C GLU A 577 -6.07 -3.08 -19.46
N PRO A 578 -5.87 -3.15 -20.78
CA PRO A 578 -4.65 -3.69 -21.36
C PRO A 578 -3.46 -2.84 -20.93
N THR A 579 -2.31 -3.47 -20.74
CA THR A 579 -1.05 -2.77 -20.48
C THR A 579 -0.42 -2.35 -21.81
N PHE A 580 -0.38 -1.05 -22.12
CA PHE A 580 0.26 -0.55 -23.35
C PHE A 580 1.74 -0.25 -23.14
N LEU A 581 2.47 -0.03 -24.24
CA LEU A 581 3.89 0.35 -24.18
C LEU A 581 4.10 1.69 -23.44
N ASP A 582 3.14 2.61 -23.51
CA ASP A 582 3.21 3.88 -22.78
C ASP A 582 2.98 3.75 -21.26
N ASP A 583 2.28 2.71 -20.79
CA ASP A 583 2.22 2.37 -19.36
C ASP A 583 3.55 1.79 -18.87
N ILE A 584 4.23 1.02 -19.71
CA ILE A 584 5.53 0.40 -19.43
C ILE A 584 6.66 1.43 -19.48
N GLU A 585 6.71 2.31 -20.48
CA GLU A 585 7.70 3.38 -20.51
C GLU A 585 7.53 4.35 -19.33
N TYR A 586 6.29 4.59 -18.88
CA TYR A 586 6.04 5.32 -17.64
C TYR A 586 6.66 4.62 -16.42
N LEU A 587 6.34 3.33 -16.21
CA LEU A 587 6.90 2.50 -15.14
C LEU A 587 8.43 2.50 -15.17
N CYS A 588 9.02 2.22 -16.32
CA CYS A 588 10.46 2.11 -16.48
C CYS A 588 11.17 3.48 -16.35
N CYS A 589 10.53 4.59 -16.72
CA CYS A 589 11.00 5.93 -16.37
C CYS A 589 11.04 6.13 -14.85
N LYS A 590 10.01 5.70 -14.10
CA LYS A 590 10.04 5.78 -12.64
C LYS A 590 11.11 4.88 -12.03
N MET A 591 11.33 3.68 -12.57
CA MET A 591 12.44 2.80 -12.16
C MET A 591 13.81 3.47 -12.39
N LEU A 592 14.07 4.04 -13.57
CA LEU A 592 15.30 4.79 -13.89
C LEU A 592 15.50 6.00 -12.96
N GLY A 593 14.45 6.83 -12.80
CA GLY A 593 14.50 8.07 -12.03
C GLY A 593 14.75 7.87 -10.53
N ASN A 594 14.35 6.72 -9.98
CA ASN A 594 14.54 6.36 -8.57
C ASN A 594 15.67 5.34 -8.33
N ASN A 595 16.31 4.85 -9.40
CA ASN A 595 17.14 3.64 -9.37
C ASN A 595 16.47 2.50 -8.58
N ALA A 596 15.24 2.15 -8.94
CA ALA A 596 14.40 1.21 -8.21
C ALA A 596 14.16 -0.07 -9.03
N GLY A 597 14.21 -1.23 -8.36
CA GLY A 597 13.92 -2.53 -8.98
C GLY A 597 12.41 -2.80 -9.16
N LEU A 598 12.10 -3.86 -9.89
CA LEU A 598 10.73 -4.35 -10.16
C LEU A 598 10.63 -5.88 -10.00
N SER A 599 9.47 -6.39 -9.64
CA SER A 599 9.15 -7.83 -9.72
C SER A 599 8.20 -8.13 -10.87
N MET A 600 8.41 -9.23 -11.58
CA MET A 600 7.45 -9.74 -12.57
C MET A 600 6.80 -11.02 -12.06
N LEU A 601 5.46 -11.04 -12.01
CA LEU A 601 4.62 -12.18 -11.62
C LEU A 601 4.51 -13.26 -12.72
N GLY A 602 5.61 -13.52 -13.43
CA GLY A 602 5.65 -14.33 -14.64
C GLY A 602 5.25 -13.57 -15.90
N GLY A 603 4.77 -14.29 -16.92
CA GLY A 603 4.36 -13.71 -18.21
C GLY A 603 5.51 -13.42 -19.18
N ALA A 604 6.74 -13.76 -18.81
CA ALA A 604 7.94 -13.68 -19.65
C ALA A 604 8.38 -15.04 -20.24
N ASP A 605 7.66 -16.12 -19.94
CA ASP A 605 7.89 -17.44 -20.53
C ASP A 605 7.46 -17.48 -22.00
N GLU A 606 8.20 -18.23 -22.83
CA GLU A 606 8.04 -18.22 -24.29
C GLU A 606 6.59 -18.52 -24.72
N LYS A 607 5.93 -19.48 -24.05
CA LYS A 607 4.54 -19.86 -24.31
C LYS A 607 3.56 -18.70 -24.05
N THR A 608 3.73 -17.96 -22.95
CA THR A 608 2.91 -16.77 -22.67
C THR A 608 3.21 -15.62 -23.64
N LEU A 609 4.47 -15.45 -24.07
CA LEU A 609 4.88 -14.44 -25.05
C LEU A 609 4.40 -14.75 -26.49
N GLU A 610 4.27 -16.02 -26.85
CA GLU A 610 3.60 -16.47 -28.08
C GLU A 610 2.08 -16.23 -28.01
N ALA A 611 1.46 -16.56 -26.87
CA ALA A 611 0.01 -16.42 -26.69
C ALA A 611 -0.46 -14.96 -26.58
N ASN A 612 0.43 -14.02 -26.23
CA ASN A 612 0.15 -12.59 -26.06
C ASN A 612 1.29 -11.73 -26.65
N PRO A 613 1.30 -11.47 -27.98
CA PRO A 613 2.41 -10.79 -28.65
C PRO A 613 2.73 -9.38 -28.11
N LEU A 614 1.77 -8.71 -27.46
CA LEU A 614 2.01 -7.47 -26.72
C LEU A 614 3.08 -7.63 -25.64
N PHE A 615 3.05 -8.74 -24.90
CA PHE A 615 3.94 -8.96 -23.76
C PHE A 615 5.39 -9.12 -24.22
N ARG A 616 5.64 -9.63 -25.44
CA ARG A 616 6.98 -9.73 -26.01
C ARG A 616 7.60 -8.35 -26.23
N ARG A 617 6.85 -7.43 -26.86
CA ARG A 617 7.26 -6.03 -27.06
C ARG A 617 7.48 -5.32 -25.72
N ILE A 618 6.67 -5.61 -24.71
CA ILE A 618 6.84 -5.11 -23.34
C ILE A 618 8.13 -5.64 -22.69
N THR A 619 8.40 -6.94 -22.78
CA THR A 619 9.63 -7.56 -22.23
C THR A 619 10.89 -6.94 -22.85
N GLU A 620 10.92 -6.77 -24.17
CA GLU A 620 12.00 -6.10 -24.89
C GLU A 620 12.19 -4.64 -24.42
N LYS A 621 11.09 -3.92 -24.18
CA LYS A 621 11.10 -2.54 -23.69
C LYS A 621 11.59 -2.43 -22.25
N ILE A 622 11.15 -3.32 -21.34
CA ILE A 622 11.64 -3.38 -19.95
C ILE A 622 13.15 -3.60 -19.94
N LYS A 623 13.66 -4.53 -20.76
CA LYS A 623 15.10 -4.81 -20.86
C LYS A 623 15.93 -3.58 -21.24
N GLN A 624 15.49 -2.81 -22.25
CA GLN A 624 16.19 -1.60 -22.66
C GLN A 624 16.41 -0.64 -21.49
N TYR A 625 15.38 -0.46 -20.66
CA TYR A 625 15.44 0.43 -19.50
C TYR A 625 16.21 -0.18 -18.31
N GLU A 626 16.13 -1.49 -18.07
CA GLU A 626 16.93 -2.17 -17.03
C GLU A 626 18.43 -2.12 -17.34
N ASP A 627 18.82 -2.35 -18.60
CA ASP A 627 20.22 -2.24 -19.04
C ASP A 627 20.75 -0.80 -18.81
N LEU A 628 19.91 0.23 -19.06
CA LEU A 628 20.23 1.64 -18.80
C LEU A 628 20.27 1.99 -17.29
N ARG A 629 19.45 1.32 -16.46
CA ARG A 629 19.44 1.49 -15.01
C ARG A 629 20.71 0.90 -14.40
N HIS A 630 21.03 -0.36 -14.74
CA HIS A 630 22.22 -1.06 -14.26
C HIS A 630 23.53 -0.41 -14.71
N SER A 631 23.58 0.17 -15.92
CA SER A 631 24.76 0.93 -16.39
C SER A 631 24.86 2.36 -15.85
N ASN A 632 23.89 2.82 -15.05
CA ASN A 632 23.82 4.20 -14.52
C ASN A 632 23.94 5.25 -15.64
N TYR A 633 23.29 5.00 -16.79
CA TYR A 633 23.54 5.74 -18.03
C TYR A 633 23.10 7.21 -17.96
N PHE A 634 21.91 7.49 -17.39
CA PHE A 634 21.39 8.84 -17.24
C PHE A 634 21.84 9.49 -15.94
N ASN A 635 22.24 10.76 -16.02
CA ASN A 635 22.65 11.57 -14.87
C ASN A 635 21.47 11.99 -13.97
N ASP A 636 21.78 12.56 -12.81
CA ASP A 636 20.77 12.88 -11.79
C ASP A 636 19.80 13.99 -12.22
N SER A 637 20.21 14.89 -13.12
CA SER A 637 19.32 15.89 -13.71
C SER A 637 18.22 15.25 -14.57
N ILE A 638 18.59 14.32 -15.46
CA ILE A 638 17.62 13.55 -16.25
C ILE A 638 16.76 12.67 -15.34
N ARG A 639 17.36 11.97 -14.37
CA ARG A 639 16.62 11.16 -13.39
C ARG A 639 15.61 11.98 -12.60
N SER A 640 15.90 13.24 -12.29
CA SER A 640 14.94 14.12 -11.62
C SER A 640 13.70 14.39 -12.47
N LEU A 641 13.87 14.67 -13.76
CA LEU A 641 12.75 14.82 -14.71
C LEU A 641 11.92 13.52 -14.77
N LEU A 642 12.57 12.36 -14.81
CA LEU A 642 11.89 11.06 -14.83
C LEU A 642 11.05 10.79 -13.56
N ARG A 643 11.41 11.36 -12.40
CA ARG A 643 10.63 11.22 -11.16
C ARG A 643 9.31 12.01 -11.20
N GLU A 644 9.22 13.12 -11.93
CA GLU A 644 8.08 14.06 -11.90
C GLU A 644 6.72 13.39 -12.18
N THR A 645 5.78 13.54 -11.25
CA THR A 645 4.42 12.97 -11.32
C THR A 645 3.69 13.39 -12.61
N GLY A 646 3.07 12.44 -13.31
CA GLY A 646 2.33 12.67 -14.56
C GLY A 646 3.18 13.10 -15.77
N LYS A 647 4.51 13.22 -15.65
CA LYS A 647 5.40 13.50 -16.79
C LYS A 647 5.87 12.20 -17.44
N GLU A 648 5.67 12.12 -18.75
CA GLU A 648 5.89 10.93 -19.54
C GLU A 648 7.05 11.15 -20.53
N PHE A 649 7.87 10.13 -20.72
CA PHE A 649 9.02 10.15 -21.62
C PHE A 649 9.11 8.81 -22.35
N THR A 650 9.53 8.85 -23.61
CA THR A 650 9.76 7.66 -24.42
C THR A 650 11.23 7.59 -24.86
N LEU A 651 11.79 6.39 -24.87
CA LEU A 651 13.20 6.14 -25.13
C LEU A 651 13.49 6.08 -26.63
N ILE A 652 14.47 6.86 -27.07
CA ILE A 652 14.91 6.97 -28.47
C ILE A 652 16.42 6.77 -28.57
N THR A 653 16.89 6.42 -29.77
CA THR A 653 18.29 6.47 -30.15
C THR A 653 18.57 7.72 -30.99
N ASP A 654 19.71 8.37 -30.78
CA ASP A 654 20.22 9.43 -31.63
C ASP A 654 20.96 8.88 -32.87
N ALA A 655 21.48 9.78 -33.71
CA ALA A 655 22.21 9.42 -34.93
C ALA A 655 23.55 8.70 -34.68
N ASP A 656 24.12 8.81 -33.48
CA ASP A 656 25.33 8.08 -33.06
C ASP A 656 24.98 6.71 -32.44
N GLY A 657 23.69 6.36 -32.33
CA GLY A 657 23.20 5.16 -31.65
C GLY A 657 23.22 5.24 -30.13
N LYS A 658 23.36 6.43 -29.54
CA LYS A 658 23.26 6.64 -28.09
C LYS A 658 21.81 6.79 -27.66
N TRP A 659 21.52 6.36 -26.44
CA TRP A 659 20.19 6.50 -25.85
C TRP A 659 19.92 7.93 -25.40
N ASN A 660 18.73 8.41 -25.69
CA ASN A 660 18.20 9.72 -25.30
C ASN A 660 16.69 9.57 -25.01
N LEU A 661 16.08 10.60 -24.43
CA LEU A 661 14.67 10.63 -24.07
C LEU A 661 14.02 11.86 -24.69
N LYS A 662 12.75 11.74 -25.06
CA LYS A 662 11.89 12.87 -25.42
C LYS A 662 10.65 12.89 -24.51
N PRO A 663 10.20 14.06 -24.04
CA PRO A 663 8.88 14.19 -23.43
C PRO A 663 7.80 13.73 -24.41
N VAL A 664 6.75 13.12 -23.89
CA VAL A 664 5.59 12.68 -24.66
C VAL A 664 4.32 12.94 -23.84
N SER A 665 3.17 13.08 -24.49
CA SER A 665 1.88 13.29 -23.85
C SER A 665 0.83 12.40 -24.49
N TYR A 666 0.13 11.58 -23.68
CA TYR A 666 -0.95 10.70 -24.14
C TYR A 666 -2.31 11.25 -23.69
N ARG A 667 -2.88 12.18 -24.47
CA ARG A 667 -4.17 12.84 -24.18
C ARG A 667 -5.34 11.94 -24.59
N LYS A 668 -5.82 11.14 -23.62
CA LYS A 668 -6.98 10.24 -23.71
C LYS A 668 -8.31 11.01 -23.69
N HIS A 669 -9.18 10.79 -24.69
CA HIS A 669 -10.57 11.27 -24.73
C HIS A 669 -11.54 10.14 -25.10
N LYS A 670 -12.70 10.07 -24.42
CA LYS A 670 -13.73 9.03 -24.64
C LYS A 670 -14.89 9.61 -25.45
N VAL A 671 -15.11 9.07 -26.65
CA VAL A 671 -16.32 9.32 -27.45
C VAL A 671 -17.39 8.35 -26.97
N GLU A 672 -18.53 8.87 -26.53
CA GLU A 672 -19.63 8.08 -25.93
C GLU A 672 -20.79 7.81 -26.91
N GLY A 673 -20.70 8.34 -28.13
CA GLY A 673 -21.67 8.17 -29.22
C GLY A 673 -21.49 9.25 -30.29
N LEU A 674 -21.99 9.02 -31.51
CA LEU A 674 -21.84 9.97 -32.62
C LEU A 674 -22.78 11.18 -32.50
N ASP A 675 -23.95 10.99 -31.89
CA ASP A 675 -24.92 12.06 -31.58
C ASP A 675 -24.66 12.68 -30.18
N HIS A 676 -23.67 12.18 -29.43
CA HIS A 676 -23.31 12.69 -28.10
C HIS A 676 -22.22 13.77 -28.21
N PRO A 677 -22.29 14.91 -27.48
CA PRO A 677 -21.33 16.02 -27.62
C PRO A 677 -19.85 15.62 -27.54
N SER A 678 -19.50 14.53 -26.84
CA SER A 678 -18.14 13.97 -26.80
C SER A 678 -17.56 13.56 -28.16
N TYR A 679 -18.34 13.49 -29.26
CA TYR A 679 -17.78 13.27 -30.60
C TYR A 679 -16.82 14.40 -31.02
N LYS A 680 -16.90 15.57 -30.37
CA LYS A 680 -16.08 16.75 -30.64
C LYS A 680 -15.51 17.33 -29.33
N TRP A 681 -14.22 17.63 -29.30
CA TRP A 681 -13.52 18.12 -28.11
C TRP A 681 -12.29 18.98 -28.46
N ILE A 682 -11.66 19.57 -27.45
CA ILE A 682 -10.38 20.28 -27.56
C ILE A 682 -9.29 19.40 -26.97
N THR A 683 -8.15 19.28 -27.66
CA THR A 683 -6.90 18.77 -27.06
C THR A 683 -5.86 19.89 -26.98
N VAL A 684 -4.87 19.73 -26.10
CA VAL A 684 -3.75 20.67 -25.99
C VAL A 684 -2.47 19.96 -26.39
N ASN A 685 -1.78 20.50 -27.40
CA ASN A 685 -0.41 20.13 -27.70
C ASN A 685 0.53 21.02 -26.88
N GLU A 686 1.25 20.41 -25.94
CA GLU A 686 2.19 21.10 -25.04
C GLU A 686 3.56 21.37 -25.68
N PHE A 687 3.74 20.95 -26.93
CA PHE A 687 5.02 21.00 -27.64
C PHE A 687 4.91 21.78 -28.96
N GLU A 688 6.00 21.77 -29.72
CA GLU A 688 6.08 22.37 -31.04
C GLU A 688 5.09 21.76 -32.04
N LYS A 689 4.89 22.49 -33.15
CA LYS A 689 4.03 22.07 -34.26
C LYS A 689 4.48 20.73 -34.84
N GLN A 690 3.58 19.76 -34.94
CA GLN A 690 3.90 18.40 -35.39
C GLN A 690 2.72 17.74 -36.10
N GLN A 691 2.97 16.67 -36.87
CA GLN A 691 1.89 15.82 -37.38
C GLN A 691 1.20 15.08 -36.23
N VAL A 692 -0.12 14.87 -36.35
CA VAL A 692 -0.89 14.13 -35.34
C VAL A 692 -0.43 12.67 -35.26
N LYS A 693 -0.29 12.14 -34.04
CA LYS A 693 -0.18 10.71 -33.76
C LYS A 693 -1.39 10.27 -32.92
N LEU A 694 -1.88 9.06 -33.15
CA LEU A 694 -3.17 8.60 -32.61
C LEU A 694 -3.12 7.14 -32.17
N ARG A 695 -3.81 6.83 -31.06
CA ARG A 695 -4.33 5.48 -30.78
C ARG A 695 -5.86 5.52 -30.73
N ILE A 696 -6.53 4.56 -31.39
CA ILE A 696 -7.99 4.45 -31.45
C ILE A 696 -8.40 3.07 -30.95
N GLU A 697 -9.33 3.00 -30.01
CA GLU A 697 -9.69 1.76 -29.29
C GLU A 697 -11.23 1.68 -29.15
N PRO A 698 -11.95 0.82 -29.88
CA PRO A 698 -13.38 0.61 -29.67
C PRO A 698 -13.62 -0.07 -28.32
N LEU A 699 -14.48 0.51 -27.50
CA LEU A 699 -14.81 0.03 -26.16
C LEU A 699 -16.03 -0.89 -26.19
N MET A 700 -16.44 -1.43 -25.03
CA MET A 700 -17.76 -2.05 -24.92
C MET A 700 -18.85 -0.98 -24.93
N SER A 701 -20.02 -1.32 -25.47
CA SER A 701 -21.25 -0.55 -25.29
C SER A 701 -22.18 -1.25 -24.30
N VAL A 702 -23.30 -0.62 -23.95
CA VAL A 702 -24.42 -1.27 -23.25
C VAL A 702 -25.62 -1.39 -24.17
N LYS A 703 -26.54 -2.30 -23.84
CA LYS A 703 -27.89 -2.23 -24.38
C LYS A 703 -28.62 -0.96 -23.93
N ARG A 704 -29.69 -0.60 -24.64
CA ARG A 704 -30.55 0.55 -24.31
C ARG A 704 -31.13 0.45 -22.89
N TYR A 705 -31.32 1.58 -22.23
CA TYR A 705 -31.83 1.72 -20.86
C TYR A 705 -33.13 0.93 -20.56
N ASN A 706 -34.03 0.79 -21.55
CA ASN A 706 -35.29 0.04 -21.40
C ASN A 706 -35.26 -1.39 -21.98
N ASP A 707 -34.07 -1.98 -22.21
CA ASP A 707 -34.00 -3.38 -22.63
C ASP A 707 -34.62 -4.30 -21.56
N PRO A 708 -35.48 -5.27 -21.92
CA PRO A 708 -36.16 -6.15 -20.96
C PRO A 708 -35.24 -7.02 -20.09
N SER A 709 -33.95 -7.17 -20.46
CA SER A 709 -32.95 -7.88 -19.65
C SER A 709 -32.20 -6.98 -18.66
N ALA A 710 -32.54 -5.69 -18.55
CA ALA A 710 -31.98 -4.79 -17.55
C ALA A 710 -32.42 -5.17 -16.12
N VAL A 711 -31.48 -5.13 -15.17
CA VAL A 711 -31.74 -5.35 -13.74
C VAL A 711 -31.79 -4.00 -13.03
N VAL A 712 -32.88 -3.66 -12.35
CA VAL A 712 -32.97 -2.42 -11.55
C VAL A 712 -32.20 -2.63 -10.24
N LEU A 713 -31.05 -1.97 -10.10
CA LEU A 713 -30.24 -2.02 -8.86
C LEU A 713 -30.91 -1.22 -7.74
N ALA A 714 -31.31 0.00 -8.07
CA ALA A 714 -32.01 0.90 -7.16
C ALA A 714 -32.97 1.81 -7.92
N ASP A 715 -34.05 2.20 -7.27
CA ASP A 715 -35.03 3.14 -7.79
C ASP A 715 -35.20 4.31 -6.81
N PRO A 716 -34.41 5.39 -6.94
CA PRO A 716 -34.49 6.56 -6.06
C PRO A 716 -35.88 7.22 -5.98
N GLY A 717 -36.78 6.93 -6.92
CA GLY A 717 -38.18 7.40 -6.88
C GLY A 717 -39.08 6.63 -5.90
N LYS A 718 -38.61 5.51 -5.33
CA LYS A 718 -39.30 4.78 -4.25
C LYS A 718 -38.82 5.26 -2.88
N LYS A 719 -39.66 5.08 -1.87
CA LYS A 719 -39.30 5.39 -0.48
C LYS A 719 -38.29 4.38 0.05
N GLU A 720 -37.37 4.86 0.90
CA GLU A 720 -36.50 4.03 1.77
C GLU A 720 -35.57 3.04 1.03
N GLU A 721 -35.30 3.25 -0.26
CA GLU A 721 -34.32 2.44 -1.02
C GLU A 721 -32.87 2.65 -0.56
N PHE A 722 -32.54 3.83 -0.04
CA PHE A 722 -31.19 4.19 0.40
C PHE A 722 -31.18 4.63 1.86
N SER A 723 -30.14 4.22 2.57
CA SER A 723 -29.83 4.61 3.95
C SER A 723 -28.66 5.60 3.99
N PHE A 724 -28.70 6.56 4.92
CA PHE A 724 -27.56 7.45 5.17
C PHE A 724 -26.43 6.66 5.85
N SER A 725 -25.22 6.71 5.29
CA SER A 725 -24.06 5.94 5.76
C SER A 725 -22.90 6.81 6.24
N GLY A 726 -22.96 8.13 6.09
CA GLY A 726 -21.96 9.06 6.64
C GLY A 726 -21.78 10.33 5.81
N SER A 727 -21.06 11.29 6.38
CA SER A 727 -20.64 12.53 5.71
C SER A 727 -19.36 13.10 6.31
N ALA A 728 -18.75 14.07 5.62
CA ALA A 728 -17.71 14.92 6.18
C ALA A 728 -18.35 15.89 7.19
N GLY A 729 -18.04 15.74 8.48
CA GLY A 729 -18.64 16.57 9.53
C GLY A 729 -20.14 16.29 9.71
N GLU A 730 -20.94 17.35 9.87
CA GLU A 730 -22.38 17.26 10.14
C GLU A 730 -23.27 17.56 8.90
N ILE A 731 -22.73 17.43 7.68
CA ILE A 731 -23.51 17.63 6.44
C ILE A 731 -24.68 16.66 6.41
N LYS A 732 -25.88 17.21 6.24
CA LYS A 732 -27.13 16.44 6.12
C LYS A 732 -27.37 16.07 4.66
N ALA A 733 -27.78 14.83 4.40
CA ALA A 733 -28.13 14.38 3.05
C ALA A 733 -29.42 13.56 3.06
N SER A 734 -30.16 13.61 1.96
CA SER A 734 -31.42 12.85 1.81
C SER A 734 -31.67 12.45 0.37
N ILE A 735 -32.35 11.33 0.16
CA ILE A 735 -32.88 10.92 -1.14
C ILE A 735 -34.41 10.84 -0.98
N LEU A 736 -35.13 11.73 -1.65
CA LEU A 736 -36.57 11.86 -1.54
C LEU A 736 -37.25 11.68 -2.90
N ARG A 737 -38.35 10.92 -2.94
CA ARG A 737 -39.19 10.81 -4.14
C ARG A 737 -39.61 12.20 -4.65
N SER A 738 -39.35 12.48 -5.91
CA SER A 738 -39.78 13.69 -6.61
C SER A 738 -40.77 13.37 -7.74
N ASP A 739 -41.78 14.20 -7.94
CA ASP A 739 -42.72 14.05 -9.06
C ASP A 739 -42.12 14.49 -10.41
N GLU A 740 -40.90 15.05 -10.42
CA GLU A 740 -40.09 15.22 -11.63
C GLU A 740 -39.82 13.86 -12.28
N ARG A 741 -40.06 13.77 -13.60
CA ARG A 741 -39.87 12.55 -14.39
C ARG A 741 -38.63 12.67 -15.28
N SER A 742 -37.91 11.57 -15.40
CA SER A 742 -36.90 11.40 -16.45
C SER A 742 -37.55 11.42 -17.85
N PRO A 743 -36.78 11.62 -18.93
CA PRO A 743 -37.31 11.57 -20.31
C PRO A 743 -38.00 10.25 -20.69
N GLU A 744 -37.72 9.18 -19.94
CA GLU A 744 -38.36 7.86 -20.05
C GLU A 744 -39.70 7.77 -19.29
N GLY A 745 -40.21 8.89 -18.77
CA GLY A 745 -41.46 9.00 -18.05
C GLY A 745 -41.42 8.47 -16.61
N VAL A 746 -40.28 7.96 -16.13
CA VAL A 746 -40.14 7.36 -14.79
C VAL A 746 -39.89 8.44 -13.73
N ILE A 747 -40.53 8.28 -12.57
CA ILE A 747 -40.38 9.12 -11.37
C ILE A 747 -38.91 9.09 -10.90
N SER A 748 -38.41 10.23 -10.43
CA SER A 748 -37.02 10.38 -9.94
C SER A 748 -36.94 10.48 -8.42
N GLY A 749 -35.76 10.22 -7.87
CA GLY A 749 -35.38 10.63 -6.52
C GLY A 749 -34.52 11.88 -6.57
N LEU A 750 -34.85 12.89 -5.77
CA LEU A 750 -34.00 14.06 -5.53
C LEU A 750 -32.98 13.71 -4.44
N PHE A 751 -31.70 13.65 -4.79
CA PHE A 751 -30.60 13.46 -3.85
C PHE A 751 -30.00 14.82 -3.47
N THR A 752 -30.24 15.30 -2.25
CA THR A 752 -29.68 16.57 -1.74
C THR A 752 -28.61 16.35 -0.68
N ALA A 753 -27.68 17.30 -0.61
CA ALA A 753 -26.74 17.48 0.48
C ALA A 753 -26.68 18.96 0.89
N ASP A 754 -26.95 19.24 2.16
CA ASP A 754 -26.93 20.58 2.74
C ASP A 754 -25.59 20.84 3.45
N ALA A 755 -24.72 21.61 2.78
CA ALA A 755 -23.45 22.07 3.32
C ALA A 755 -23.51 23.54 3.81
N HIS A 756 -24.70 24.10 4.08
CA HIS A 756 -24.80 25.42 4.71
C HIS A 756 -24.12 25.42 6.08
N GLY A 757 -23.41 26.51 6.40
CA GLY A 757 -22.62 26.64 7.63
C GLY A 757 -21.34 25.80 7.68
N THR A 758 -21.02 25.04 6.62
CA THR A 758 -19.74 24.32 6.49
C THR A 758 -18.79 25.14 5.61
N GLU A 759 -17.59 25.43 6.10
CA GLU A 759 -16.54 26.11 5.32
C GLU A 759 -16.15 25.29 4.08
N PRO A 760 -15.87 25.93 2.93
CA PRO A 760 -15.51 25.24 1.69
C PRO A 760 -14.08 24.68 1.77
N ILE A 761 -13.96 23.47 2.32
CA ILE A 761 -12.73 22.67 2.33
C ILE A 761 -12.76 21.61 1.25
N GLU A 762 -11.58 21.13 0.83
CA GLU A 762 -11.49 19.96 -0.05
C GLU A 762 -11.95 18.70 0.70
N GLY A 763 -12.61 17.77 0.00
CA GLY A 763 -13.09 16.53 0.62
C GLY A 763 -14.37 16.68 1.45
N LEU A 764 -15.22 17.67 1.17
CA LEU A 764 -16.62 17.62 1.64
C LEU A 764 -17.38 16.54 0.85
N TRP A 765 -17.84 15.50 1.56
CA TRP A 765 -18.55 14.36 0.97
C TRP A 765 -19.79 13.95 1.79
N VAL A 766 -20.73 13.28 1.13
CA VAL A 766 -21.83 12.53 1.77
C VAL A 766 -21.97 11.16 1.11
N LYS A 767 -22.50 10.19 1.85
CA LYS A 767 -22.68 8.81 1.39
C LYS A 767 -24.06 8.27 1.76
N MET A 768 -24.77 7.78 0.75
CA MET A 768 -25.99 6.99 0.86
C MET A 768 -25.72 5.56 0.34
N GLU A 769 -26.27 4.51 0.96
CA GLU A 769 -26.10 3.14 0.47
C GLU A 769 -27.37 2.28 0.55
N LYS A 770 -27.46 1.34 -0.41
CA LYS A 770 -28.45 0.26 -0.47
C LYS A 770 -27.72 -1.08 -0.49
N LYS A 771 -27.95 -1.92 0.51
CA LYS A 771 -27.37 -3.27 0.61
C LYS A 771 -28.25 -4.31 -0.08
N PHE A 772 -27.65 -5.43 -0.47
CA PHE A 772 -28.32 -6.60 -1.01
C PHE A 772 -28.05 -7.81 -0.11
N GLU A 773 -29.11 -8.40 0.44
CA GLU A 773 -29.04 -9.57 1.32
C GLU A 773 -29.74 -10.76 0.62
N PRO A 774 -29.10 -11.93 0.42
CA PRO A 774 -27.74 -12.27 0.85
C PRO A 774 -26.65 -11.53 0.06
N TRP A 775 -26.79 -11.41 -1.27
CA TRP A 775 -26.05 -10.55 -2.22
C TRP A 775 -26.84 -10.48 -3.54
N LEU A 776 -26.48 -9.59 -4.47
CA LEU A 776 -27.09 -9.53 -5.82
C LEU A 776 -26.15 -10.07 -6.91
N ASP A 777 -26.68 -10.91 -7.80
CA ASP A 777 -26.02 -11.36 -9.05
C ASP A 777 -26.47 -10.50 -10.25
N ILE A 778 -25.52 -9.81 -10.85
CA ILE A 778 -25.61 -9.05 -12.10
C ILE A 778 -24.51 -9.45 -13.10
N ASN A 779 -23.99 -10.69 -13.04
CA ASN A 779 -22.87 -11.12 -13.88
C ASN A 779 -23.12 -11.01 -15.39
N LYS A 780 -24.39 -10.99 -15.81
CA LYS A 780 -24.81 -10.77 -17.22
C LYS A 780 -25.05 -9.29 -17.59
N ASN A 781 -24.90 -8.39 -16.62
CA ASN A 781 -25.36 -7.01 -16.63
C ASN A 781 -24.28 -6.09 -16.01
N GLN A 782 -23.09 -6.04 -16.60
CA GLN A 782 -21.91 -5.45 -15.96
C GLN A 782 -21.71 -3.95 -16.20
N GLY A 783 -22.47 -3.33 -17.11
CA GLY A 783 -22.49 -1.86 -17.29
C GLY A 783 -23.70 -1.24 -16.60
N LEU A 784 -23.67 0.06 -16.31
CA LEU A 784 -24.78 0.79 -15.71
C LEU A 784 -25.38 1.82 -16.67
N GLY A 785 -26.69 2.02 -16.59
CA GLY A 785 -27.41 3.10 -17.25
C GLY A 785 -28.25 3.87 -16.24
N VAL A 786 -28.14 5.20 -16.26
CA VAL A 786 -28.85 6.10 -15.36
C VAL A 786 -29.21 7.42 -16.05
N TRP A 787 -30.34 8.00 -15.68
CA TRP A 787 -30.69 9.38 -16.02
C TRP A 787 -30.40 10.27 -14.82
N VAL A 788 -29.72 11.40 -15.05
CA VAL A 788 -29.41 12.40 -14.02
C VAL A 788 -29.82 13.80 -14.49
N LYS A 789 -30.56 14.53 -13.66
CA LYS A 789 -30.86 15.97 -13.85
C LYS A 789 -29.92 16.78 -12.99
N GLY A 790 -28.92 17.40 -13.61
CA GLY A 790 -27.96 18.24 -12.90
C GLY A 790 -28.53 19.59 -12.47
N ASP A 791 -27.96 20.15 -11.41
CA ASP A 791 -28.17 21.52 -10.92
C ASP A 791 -27.06 22.49 -11.35
N GLY A 792 -25.95 21.97 -11.91
CA GLY A 792 -24.78 22.75 -12.32
C GLY A 792 -23.90 23.23 -11.16
N ASN A 793 -24.07 22.70 -9.95
CA ASN A 793 -23.37 23.21 -8.76
C ASN A 793 -21.90 22.77 -8.63
N GLY A 794 -21.44 21.80 -9.45
CA GLY A 794 -20.04 21.39 -9.59
C GLY A 794 -19.62 20.18 -8.75
N GLN A 795 -20.49 19.67 -7.87
CA GLN A 795 -20.26 18.48 -7.06
C GLN A 795 -20.05 17.22 -7.91
N LEU A 796 -19.31 16.26 -7.37
CA LEU A 796 -19.02 14.99 -8.03
C LEU A 796 -19.99 13.91 -7.52
N LEU A 797 -20.95 13.50 -8.34
CA LEU A 797 -21.77 12.31 -8.08
C LEU A 797 -20.95 11.07 -8.43
N ASN A 798 -20.80 10.13 -7.49
CA ASN A 798 -20.20 8.81 -7.76
C ASN A 798 -21.23 7.71 -7.46
N ILE A 799 -21.43 6.83 -8.44
CA ILE A 799 -22.25 5.62 -8.31
C ILE A 799 -21.29 4.43 -8.17
N ARG A 800 -21.16 3.91 -6.95
CA ARG A 800 -20.23 2.81 -6.64
C ARG A 800 -20.93 1.47 -6.44
N LEU A 801 -20.44 0.42 -7.10
CA LEU A 801 -20.68 -0.98 -6.72
C LEU A 801 -19.59 -1.49 -5.76
N GLU A 802 -19.95 -2.29 -4.77
CA GLU A 802 -18.98 -2.89 -3.83
C GLU A 802 -19.25 -4.40 -3.67
N SER A 803 -18.20 -5.22 -3.69
CA SER A 803 -18.29 -6.67 -3.40
C SER A 803 -18.03 -6.99 -1.92
N PRO A 804 -18.46 -8.17 -1.39
CA PRO A 804 -18.27 -8.53 0.00
C PRO A 804 -16.79 -8.58 0.42
N LYS A 805 -16.47 -7.97 1.56
CA LYS A 805 -15.09 -7.84 2.05
C LYS A 805 -14.37 -9.18 2.23
N HIS A 806 -15.06 -10.23 2.66
CA HIS A 806 -14.46 -11.56 2.86
C HIS A 806 -14.31 -12.37 1.55
N LEU A 807 -14.83 -11.88 0.41
CA LEU A 807 -14.73 -12.54 -0.91
C LEU A 807 -13.78 -11.79 -1.86
N SER A 808 -13.83 -10.46 -1.89
CA SER A 808 -12.99 -9.62 -2.77
C SER A 808 -12.56 -8.31 -2.10
N HIS A 809 -12.25 -8.34 -0.81
CA HIS A 809 -11.71 -7.21 0.00
C HIS A 809 -12.55 -5.93 0.07
N GLY A 810 -13.71 -5.86 -0.58
CA GLY A 810 -14.47 -4.62 -0.76
C GLY A 810 -14.22 -3.95 -2.10
N ALA A 811 -13.82 -4.73 -3.12
CA ALA A 811 -13.55 -4.27 -4.48
C ALA A 811 -14.62 -3.30 -5.00
N ARG A 812 -14.16 -2.18 -5.58
CA ARG A 812 -14.99 -1.03 -5.91
C ARG A 812 -15.10 -0.85 -7.42
N GLY A 813 -16.34 -0.74 -7.89
CA GLY A 813 -16.69 -0.25 -9.22
C GLY A 813 -17.16 1.18 -9.11
N ASP A 814 -16.20 2.12 -9.14
CA ASP A 814 -16.43 3.57 -9.13
C ASP A 814 -16.77 4.10 -10.53
N HIS A 815 -17.75 5.01 -10.61
CA HIS A 815 -18.12 5.73 -11.82
C HIS A 815 -18.46 7.20 -11.47
N PHE A 816 -17.73 8.14 -12.06
CA PHE A 816 -17.72 9.54 -11.64
C PHE A 816 -18.48 10.46 -12.61
N ILE A 817 -19.38 11.27 -12.07
CA ILE A 817 -20.25 12.18 -12.83
C ILE A 817 -20.12 13.58 -12.22
N LYS A 818 -19.38 14.46 -12.89
CA LYS A 818 -19.28 15.86 -12.50
C LYS A 818 -20.58 16.59 -12.85
N ILE A 819 -21.21 17.23 -11.87
CA ILE A 819 -22.48 17.95 -12.04
C ILE A 819 -22.21 19.42 -12.42
N ASP A 820 -21.55 19.63 -13.56
CA ASP A 820 -21.31 20.94 -14.17
C ASP A 820 -22.35 21.34 -15.24
N PHE A 821 -23.44 20.56 -15.33
CA PHE A 821 -24.51 20.73 -16.30
C PHE A 821 -25.87 20.88 -15.61
N THR A 822 -26.82 21.48 -16.31
CA THR A 822 -28.23 21.56 -15.91
C THR A 822 -29.10 20.69 -16.82
N GLY A 823 -30.25 20.24 -16.30
CA GLY A 823 -31.20 19.43 -17.06
C GLY A 823 -30.80 17.96 -17.16
N TRP A 824 -31.64 17.18 -17.85
CA TRP A 824 -31.54 15.72 -17.93
C TRP A 824 -30.46 15.25 -18.92
N LYS A 825 -29.54 14.40 -18.45
CA LYS A 825 -28.62 13.61 -19.28
C LYS A 825 -28.80 12.11 -19.01
N TYR A 826 -28.65 11.29 -20.04
CA TYR A 826 -28.48 9.84 -19.92
C TYR A 826 -27.00 9.52 -19.90
N LEU A 827 -26.59 8.57 -19.06
CA LEU A 827 -25.19 8.21 -18.84
C LEU A 827 -25.03 6.68 -18.93
N GLU A 828 -24.07 6.25 -19.75
CA GLU A 828 -23.66 4.84 -19.93
C GLU A 828 -22.33 4.61 -19.23
N LEU A 829 -22.38 4.15 -17.98
CA LEU A 829 -21.21 3.96 -17.12
C LEU A 829 -20.73 2.51 -17.29
N VAL A 830 -19.60 2.32 -17.96
CA VAL A 830 -19.09 0.99 -18.31
C VAL A 830 -17.78 0.71 -17.61
N GLU A 831 -16.72 1.43 -17.93
CA GLU A 831 -15.39 1.21 -17.36
C GLU A 831 -15.36 1.63 -15.88
N ILE A 832 -14.59 0.90 -15.06
CA ILE A 832 -14.33 1.28 -13.65
C ILE A 832 -13.20 2.32 -13.59
N GLU A 833 -13.48 3.49 -13.04
CA GLU A 833 -12.66 4.69 -13.22
C GLU A 833 -11.62 4.89 -12.09
N SER A 834 -10.79 3.87 -11.85
CA SER A 834 -9.88 3.84 -10.69
C SER A 834 -8.85 4.96 -10.65
N ALA A 835 -8.40 5.49 -11.79
CA ALA A 835 -7.45 6.61 -11.81
C ALA A 835 -8.07 7.90 -11.23
N GLU A 836 -9.36 8.13 -11.47
CA GLU A 836 -10.10 9.30 -10.97
C GLU A 836 -10.35 9.21 -9.46
N PHE A 837 -10.44 8.00 -8.91
CA PHE A 837 -10.62 7.81 -7.46
C PHE A 837 -9.57 8.57 -6.63
N SER A 838 -8.33 8.69 -7.11
CA SER A 838 -7.23 9.37 -6.40
C SER A 838 -7.04 10.86 -6.73
N ASN A 839 -8.00 11.45 -7.44
CA ASN A 839 -8.10 12.90 -7.63
C ASN A 839 -8.89 13.59 -6.50
N TYR A 840 -9.40 12.82 -5.52
CA TYR A 840 -10.34 13.29 -4.49
C TYR A 840 -9.96 12.81 -3.09
N ILE A 841 -10.33 13.57 -2.06
CA ILE A 841 -10.18 13.18 -0.65
C ILE A 841 -11.36 12.29 -0.23
N TRP A 842 -11.09 11.22 0.52
CA TRP A 842 -12.06 10.23 1.00
C TRP A 842 -11.95 10.02 2.52
N PRO A 843 -13.01 9.50 3.19
CA PRO A 843 -13.03 9.35 4.66
C PRO A 843 -11.81 8.62 5.25
N ASP A 844 -11.31 9.10 6.39
CA ASP A 844 -9.99 8.74 6.97
C ASP A 844 -9.70 7.25 7.19
N SER A 845 -10.71 6.40 7.38
CA SER A 845 -10.54 5.09 8.03
C SER A 845 -10.78 3.87 7.15
N GLY A 846 -11.09 4.03 5.85
CA GLY A 846 -11.57 2.93 5.00
C GLY A 846 -11.07 2.86 3.56
N PHE A 847 -10.14 3.72 3.13
CA PHE A 847 -9.75 3.83 1.72
C PHE A 847 -8.36 3.26 1.46
N TYR A 848 -8.35 1.96 1.20
CA TYR A 848 -7.23 1.18 0.70
C TYR A 848 -7.17 1.29 -0.83
N VAL A 849 -5.98 1.50 -1.42
CA VAL A 849 -5.84 1.73 -2.87
C VAL A 849 -6.12 0.47 -3.69
N TYR A 850 -5.85 -0.73 -3.14
CA TYR A 850 -6.07 -1.99 -3.86
C TYR A 850 -7.55 -2.27 -4.12
N ASP A 851 -8.46 -1.82 -3.25
CA ASP A 851 -9.91 -1.98 -3.41
C ASP A 851 -10.39 -1.36 -4.72
N SER A 852 -9.74 -0.26 -5.15
CA SER A 852 -10.05 0.42 -6.41
C SER A 852 -9.14 -0.01 -7.57
N TYR A 853 -7.83 -0.25 -7.38
CA TYR A 853 -6.89 -0.48 -8.50
C TYR A 853 -6.50 -1.94 -8.78
N ARG A 854 -6.50 -2.82 -7.76
CA ARG A 854 -6.05 -4.22 -7.85
C ARG A 854 -7.22 -5.19 -7.90
N HIS A 855 -8.18 -5.02 -6.99
CA HIS A 855 -9.29 -5.94 -6.84
C HIS A 855 -10.36 -5.71 -7.92
N THR A 856 -11.08 -6.78 -8.24
CA THR A 856 -12.16 -6.80 -9.22
C THR A 856 -13.50 -7.01 -8.54
N VAL A 857 -14.51 -6.29 -9.01
CA VAL A 857 -15.90 -6.47 -8.60
C VAL A 857 -16.35 -7.86 -9.04
N LEU A 858 -16.83 -8.63 -8.07
CA LEU A 858 -17.51 -9.90 -8.29
C LEU A 858 -18.95 -9.60 -8.69
N PHE A 859 -19.23 -9.49 -9.98
CA PHE A 859 -20.57 -9.14 -10.47
C PHE A 859 -21.65 -10.18 -10.11
N ASN A 860 -21.28 -11.40 -9.72
CA ASN A 860 -22.17 -12.42 -9.16
C ASN A 860 -22.43 -12.28 -7.64
N ASN A 861 -21.70 -11.40 -6.96
CA ASN A 861 -21.76 -11.13 -5.52
C ASN A 861 -21.58 -9.62 -5.27
N ILE A 862 -22.62 -8.84 -5.54
CA ILE A 862 -22.68 -7.41 -5.18
C ILE A 862 -23.27 -7.27 -3.78
N ASP A 863 -22.51 -6.63 -2.88
CA ASP A 863 -22.88 -6.39 -1.47
C ASP A 863 -23.79 -5.15 -1.34
N LYS A 864 -23.48 -4.09 -2.08
CA LYS A 864 -24.25 -2.84 -2.09
C LYS A 864 -24.03 -2.01 -3.34
N VAL A 865 -24.96 -1.07 -3.56
CA VAL A 865 -24.77 0.11 -4.41
C VAL A 865 -24.74 1.36 -3.52
N GLN A 866 -23.81 2.28 -3.79
CA GLN A 866 -23.62 3.52 -3.04
C GLN A 866 -23.80 4.72 -3.96
N LEU A 867 -24.39 5.78 -3.42
CA LEU A 867 -24.42 7.11 -4.01
C LEU A 867 -23.62 8.04 -3.13
N TRP A 868 -22.60 8.67 -3.71
CA TRP A 868 -21.77 9.66 -3.05
C TRP A 868 -21.94 11.00 -3.75
N TYR A 869 -21.91 12.09 -2.97
CA TYR A 869 -21.29 13.31 -3.47
C TYR A 869 -19.91 13.45 -2.86
N ASN A 870 -18.92 13.84 -3.66
CA ASN A 870 -17.62 14.31 -3.22
C ASN A 870 -17.34 15.70 -3.83
N ASN A 871 -16.37 16.43 -3.29
CA ASN A 871 -16.13 17.85 -3.59
C ASN A 871 -17.43 18.68 -3.56
N LEU A 872 -18.25 18.48 -2.52
CA LEU A 872 -19.43 19.30 -2.28
C LEU A 872 -19.00 20.76 -2.10
N PRO A 873 -19.63 21.71 -2.79
CA PRO A 873 -19.31 23.12 -2.61
C PRO A 873 -19.88 23.61 -1.26
N GLY A 874 -18.99 24.00 -0.35
CA GLY A 874 -19.37 24.50 0.98
C GLY A 874 -20.26 25.75 0.92
N GLY A 875 -21.07 25.95 1.96
CA GLY A 875 -21.92 27.12 2.13
C GLY A 875 -23.25 27.12 1.35
N LYS A 876 -23.56 26.09 0.57
CA LYS A 876 -24.84 25.93 -0.14
C LYS A 876 -25.37 24.48 -0.14
N GLU A 877 -26.68 24.33 -0.31
CA GLU A 877 -27.27 23.05 -0.71
C GLU A 877 -26.89 22.70 -2.16
N SER A 878 -26.64 21.42 -2.44
CA SER A 878 -26.48 20.86 -3.79
C SER A 878 -27.38 19.65 -3.97
N GLY A 879 -27.92 19.42 -5.15
CA GLY A 879 -28.76 18.25 -5.40
C GLY A 879 -29.13 17.99 -6.85
N CYS A 880 -29.23 16.71 -7.21
CA CYS A 880 -29.62 16.26 -8.54
C CYS A 880 -30.83 15.30 -8.46
N HIS A 881 -31.61 15.23 -9.54
CA HIS A 881 -32.61 14.18 -9.67
C HIS A 881 -31.97 12.96 -10.34
N ILE A 882 -32.17 11.79 -9.76
CA ILE A 882 -31.63 10.52 -10.24
C ILE A 882 -32.81 9.61 -10.59
N GLY A 883 -32.84 9.10 -11.82
CA GLY A 883 -33.77 8.05 -12.24
C GLY A 883 -33.37 6.67 -11.70
N PRO A 884 -34.12 5.60 -12.00
CA PRO A 884 -33.69 4.24 -11.67
C PRO A 884 -32.29 3.92 -12.19
N ILE A 885 -31.46 3.34 -11.33
CA ILE A 885 -30.12 2.88 -11.67
C ILE A 885 -30.25 1.44 -12.16
N LYS A 886 -29.93 1.21 -13.43
CA LYS A 886 -30.08 -0.10 -14.07
C LYS A 886 -28.73 -0.69 -14.43
N ALA A 887 -28.55 -1.97 -14.12
CA ALA A 887 -27.48 -2.80 -14.63
C ALA A 887 -27.89 -3.39 -15.99
N LEU A 888 -27.04 -3.19 -17.00
CA LEU A 888 -27.30 -3.42 -18.42
C LEU A 888 -26.30 -4.43 -19.01
N PRO A 889 -26.71 -5.32 -19.93
CA PRO A 889 -25.79 -6.21 -20.60
C PRO A 889 -24.81 -5.42 -21.48
N LEU A 890 -23.53 -5.81 -21.41
CA LEU A 890 -22.50 -5.28 -22.30
C LEU A 890 -22.70 -5.82 -23.73
N VAL A 891 -22.32 -5.01 -24.71
CA VAL A 891 -22.43 -5.29 -26.15
C VAL A 891 -21.08 -4.99 -26.80
N SER A 892 -20.49 -5.98 -27.47
CA SER A 892 -19.30 -5.74 -28.30
C SER A 892 -19.70 -4.94 -29.54
N LEU A 893 -18.89 -3.94 -29.87
CA LEU A 893 -19.05 -3.06 -31.02
C LEU A 893 -18.27 -3.59 -32.21
N THR A 894 -18.75 -3.23 -33.39
CA THR A 894 -17.98 -3.25 -34.63
C THR A 894 -18.09 -1.87 -35.25
N ILE A 895 -16.96 -1.25 -35.54
CA ILE A 895 -16.90 0.00 -36.29
C ILE A 895 -16.10 -0.20 -37.59
N THR A 896 -16.44 0.55 -38.63
CA THR A 896 -15.68 0.59 -39.88
C THR A 896 -15.40 2.03 -40.30
N ASP A 897 -14.27 2.22 -40.99
CA ASP A 897 -13.78 3.51 -41.45
C ASP A 897 -13.80 4.60 -40.35
N PRO A 898 -13.19 4.40 -39.18
CA PRO A 898 -13.02 5.47 -38.21
C PRO A 898 -12.24 6.62 -38.83
N SER A 899 -12.63 7.84 -38.48
CA SER A 899 -12.07 9.07 -39.02
C SER A 899 -11.91 10.13 -37.95
N VAL A 900 -10.79 10.84 -37.98
CA VAL A 900 -10.49 11.95 -37.08
C VAL A 900 -10.33 13.22 -37.92
N THR A 901 -11.06 14.27 -37.54
CA THR A 901 -10.95 15.60 -38.14
C THR A 901 -10.28 16.53 -37.15
N ILE A 902 -9.22 17.23 -37.56
CA ILE A 902 -8.49 18.23 -36.76
C ILE A 902 -8.36 19.51 -37.59
N ASP A 903 -8.80 20.64 -37.04
CA ASP A 903 -8.76 21.96 -37.71
C ASP A 903 -9.28 21.94 -39.17
N GLY A 904 -10.30 21.11 -39.43
CA GLY A 904 -10.95 20.95 -40.74
C GLY A 904 -10.30 19.92 -41.69
N LYS A 905 -9.07 19.43 -41.42
CA LYS A 905 -8.47 18.31 -42.17
C LYS A 905 -8.97 16.98 -41.60
N THR A 906 -9.39 16.05 -42.47
CA THR A 906 -9.94 14.75 -42.05
C THR A 906 -9.08 13.60 -42.54
N LEU A 907 -8.68 12.75 -41.60
CA LEU A 907 -7.98 11.49 -41.84
C LEU A 907 -8.94 10.32 -41.63
N VAL A 908 -9.02 9.39 -42.58
CA VAL A 908 -9.91 8.21 -42.54
C VAL A 908 -9.08 6.93 -42.59
N PHE A 909 -9.25 6.04 -41.62
CA PHE A 909 -8.52 4.79 -41.50
C PHE A 909 -9.33 3.62 -42.09
N LYS A 910 -8.90 3.03 -43.20
CA LYS A 910 -9.64 1.97 -43.91
C LYS A 910 -9.47 0.61 -43.26
N CYS A 911 -10.21 0.42 -42.17
CA CYS A 911 -10.23 -0.83 -41.41
C CYS A 911 -11.62 -1.12 -40.82
N LYS A 912 -11.79 -2.39 -40.42
CA LYS A 912 -12.84 -2.84 -39.50
C LYS A 912 -12.19 -3.06 -38.13
N MET A 913 -12.80 -2.53 -37.08
CA MET A 913 -12.33 -2.71 -35.71
C MET A 913 -13.47 -3.25 -34.84
N GLU A 914 -13.15 -4.17 -33.94
CA GLU A 914 -14.07 -4.73 -32.94
C GLU A 914 -13.63 -4.32 -31.54
N SER A 915 -14.52 -4.38 -30.54
CA SER A 915 -14.17 -3.99 -29.17
C SER A 915 -12.94 -4.75 -28.65
N GLY A 916 -11.99 -4.01 -28.10
CA GLY A 916 -10.70 -4.54 -27.64
C GLY A 916 -9.59 -4.57 -28.69
N MET A 917 -9.90 -4.39 -29.98
CA MET A 917 -8.86 -4.05 -30.96
C MET A 917 -8.34 -2.62 -30.72
N TYR A 918 -7.14 -2.33 -31.19
CA TYR A 918 -6.62 -0.96 -31.18
C TYR A 918 -5.80 -0.68 -32.43
N LEU A 919 -5.91 0.55 -32.95
CA LEU A 919 -5.13 1.07 -34.06
C LEU A 919 -4.13 2.07 -33.52
N GLU A 920 -2.87 1.98 -33.94
CA GLU A 920 -1.83 2.98 -33.66
C GLU A 920 -1.35 3.60 -34.98
N PHE A 921 -1.37 4.92 -35.03
CA PHE A 921 -0.93 5.76 -36.15
C PHE A 921 0.21 6.66 -35.66
N MET A 922 1.43 6.37 -36.10
CA MET A 922 2.65 7.11 -35.73
C MET A 922 3.18 7.98 -36.87
N SER A 923 2.87 7.65 -38.12
CA SER A 923 3.15 8.44 -39.34
C SER A 923 2.34 7.90 -40.52
N GLU A 924 2.40 8.58 -41.66
CA GLU A 924 1.78 8.13 -42.93
C GLU A 924 2.21 6.69 -43.32
N ASP A 925 3.47 6.34 -43.11
CA ASP A 925 4.03 5.00 -43.35
C ASP A 925 3.95 4.05 -42.13
N ASP A 926 3.36 4.47 -41.00
CA ASP A 926 3.23 3.64 -39.79
C ASP A 926 1.82 3.74 -39.19
N CYS A 927 0.92 2.94 -39.77
CA CYS A 927 -0.47 2.79 -39.32
C CYS A 927 -0.81 1.31 -39.15
N LYS A 928 -0.89 0.80 -37.91
CA LYS A 928 -1.04 -0.63 -37.61
C LYS A 928 -2.31 -0.90 -36.80
N LEU A 929 -3.03 -1.96 -37.18
CA LEU A 929 -4.15 -2.52 -36.41
C LEU A 929 -3.68 -3.74 -35.61
N TYR A 930 -4.08 -3.79 -34.34
CA TYR A 930 -3.80 -4.87 -33.42
C TYR A 930 -5.08 -5.48 -32.82
N GLY A 931 -5.03 -6.77 -32.50
CA GLY A 931 -6.07 -7.47 -31.77
C GLY A 931 -5.98 -7.29 -30.24
N PRO A 932 -6.92 -7.85 -29.47
CA PRO A 932 -7.03 -7.66 -28.02
C PRO A 932 -5.89 -8.25 -27.18
N LYS A 933 -4.96 -9.00 -27.77
CA LYS A 933 -3.71 -9.44 -27.14
C LYS A 933 -2.46 -8.75 -27.74
N GLY A 934 -2.68 -7.71 -28.53
CA GLY A 934 -1.67 -6.98 -29.30
C GLY A 934 -1.00 -7.79 -30.41
N GLU A 935 -1.62 -8.89 -30.85
CA GLU A 935 -1.30 -9.54 -32.11
C GLU A 935 -1.47 -8.55 -33.27
N PHE A 936 -0.51 -8.52 -34.19
CA PHE A 936 -0.60 -7.66 -35.38
C PHE A 936 -1.63 -8.24 -36.36
N VAL A 937 -2.56 -7.40 -36.81
CA VAL A 937 -3.64 -7.80 -37.73
C VAL A 937 -3.32 -7.39 -39.15
N THR A 938 -3.04 -6.10 -39.38
CA THR A 938 -2.72 -5.53 -40.70
C THR A 938 -2.13 -4.12 -40.56
N GLU A 939 -1.41 -3.68 -41.59
CA GLU A 939 -1.25 -2.25 -41.87
C GLU A 939 -2.58 -1.69 -42.41
N VAL A 940 -2.86 -0.42 -42.14
CA VAL A 940 -4.15 0.22 -42.46
C VAL A 940 -3.95 1.37 -43.44
N GLU A 941 -4.59 1.27 -44.62
CA GLU A 941 -4.63 2.34 -45.61
C GLU A 941 -5.32 3.58 -45.02
N ILE A 942 -4.66 4.74 -45.08
CA ILE A 942 -5.24 6.03 -44.68
C ILE A 942 -5.73 6.82 -45.90
N LYS A 943 -6.76 7.66 -45.73
CA LYS A 943 -7.25 8.60 -46.75
C LYS A 943 -7.42 10.01 -46.20
N GLY A 944 -6.95 10.98 -46.96
CA GLY A 944 -6.92 12.40 -46.60
C GLY A 944 -5.54 12.83 -46.08
N ASP A 945 -5.28 14.14 -46.11
CA ASP A 945 -4.01 14.71 -45.64
C ASP A 945 -3.85 14.50 -44.13
N VAL A 946 -2.65 14.08 -43.69
CA VAL A 946 -2.32 13.99 -42.26
C VAL A 946 -2.44 15.38 -41.61
N PRO A 947 -3.29 15.56 -40.59
CA PRO A 947 -3.41 16.83 -39.89
C PRO A 947 -2.16 17.18 -39.07
N GLU A 948 -1.95 18.48 -38.87
CA GLU A 948 -0.90 19.00 -37.99
C GLU A 948 -1.54 19.57 -36.72
N LEU A 949 -0.95 19.27 -35.57
CA LEU A 949 -1.25 19.92 -34.30
C LEU A 949 -0.39 21.16 -34.14
N LYS A 950 -1.03 22.30 -33.88
CA LYS A 950 -0.37 23.56 -33.49
C LYS A 950 -0.05 23.52 -31.99
N PRO A 951 0.94 24.26 -31.48
CA PRO A 951 1.10 24.46 -30.04
C PRO A 951 -0.17 25.07 -29.42
N GLY A 952 -0.57 24.58 -28.24
CA GLY A 952 -1.81 25.00 -27.58
C GLY A 952 -3.04 24.19 -27.99
N GLU A 953 -4.21 24.83 -27.96
CA GLU A 953 -5.51 24.20 -28.24
C GLU A 953 -5.69 23.82 -29.71
N ASN A 954 -6.21 22.62 -29.97
CA ASN A 954 -6.58 22.12 -31.29
C ASN A 954 -7.98 21.50 -31.21
N GLU A 955 -8.84 21.80 -32.19
CA GLU A 955 -10.21 21.29 -32.23
C GLU A 955 -10.25 19.94 -32.95
N ILE A 956 -10.77 18.91 -32.27
CA ILE A 956 -10.83 17.53 -32.79
C ILE A 956 -12.27 17.04 -32.83
N SER A 957 -12.61 16.26 -33.85
CA SER A 957 -13.81 15.43 -33.84
C SER A 957 -13.57 14.04 -34.41
N PHE A 958 -14.38 13.08 -33.97
CA PHE A 958 -14.33 11.68 -34.37
C PHE A 958 -15.64 11.24 -35.03
N LYS A 959 -15.55 10.38 -36.05
CA LYS A 959 -16.69 9.67 -36.65
C LYS A 959 -16.29 8.25 -37.03
N CYS A 960 -17.28 7.37 -37.16
CA CYS A 960 -17.12 6.02 -37.71
C CYS A 960 -18.46 5.50 -38.23
N ASN A 961 -18.48 4.43 -39.01
CA ASN A 961 -19.70 3.68 -39.29
C ASN A 961 -19.89 2.63 -38.18
N GLY A 962 -20.91 2.78 -37.34
CA GLY A 962 -21.22 1.89 -36.21
C GLY A 962 -22.49 1.04 -36.43
N PRO A 963 -22.88 0.20 -35.46
CA PRO A 963 -23.97 -0.78 -35.61
C PRO A 963 -25.39 -0.17 -35.51
N GLY A 964 -25.53 1.12 -35.15
CA GLY A 964 -26.78 1.89 -35.17
C GLY A 964 -27.85 1.52 -34.14
N ASN A 965 -27.73 0.35 -33.49
CA ASN A 965 -28.65 -0.11 -32.44
C ASN A 965 -28.24 0.36 -31.03
N VAL A 966 -26.94 0.54 -30.81
CA VAL A 966 -26.30 1.03 -29.57
C VAL A 966 -25.29 2.14 -29.88
N ASN A 967 -24.89 2.91 -28.87
CA ASN A 967 -23.92 3.98 -29.02
C ASN A 967 -22.51 3.43 -29.31
N PRO A 968 -21.81 3.88 -30.38
CA PRO A 968 -20.42 3.51 -30.60
C PRO A 968 -19.52 4.28 -29.63
N ARG A 969 -18.98 3.56 -28.64
CA ARG A 969 -18.06 4.08 -27.63
C ARG A 969 -16.62 3.80 -28.06
N VAL A 970 -15.78 4.84 -28.14
CA VAL A 970 -14.41 4.76 -28.67
C VAL A 970 -13.48 5.63 -27.84
N GLN A 971 -12.36 5.06 -27.39
CA GLN A 971 -11.25 5.80 -26.82
C GLN A 971 -10.38 6.33 -27.96
N VAL A 972 -10.10 7.63 -27.96
CA VAL A 972 -9.11 8.26 -28.86
C VAL A 972 -8.02 8.85 -27.97
N THR A 973 -6.79 8.39 -28.16
CA THR A 973 -5.60 8.96 -27.52
C THR A 973 -4.85 9.78 -28.55
N VAL A 974 -4.73 11.09 -28.32
CA VAL A 974 -3.85 11.96 -29.10
C VAL A 974 -2.46 11.92 -28.48
N ILE A 975 -1.45 11.65 -29.30
CA ILE A 975 -0.06 11.51 -28.88
C ILE A 975 0.72 12.71 -29.43
N THR A 976 1.44 13.41 -28.56
CA THR A 976 2.37 14.50 -28.96
C THR A 976 3.72 14.33 -28.28
N GLU A 977 4.77 14.82 -28.93
CA GLU A 977 6.16 14.62 -28.52
C GLU A 977 6.92 15.96 -28.47
N GLY A 978 7.83 16.08 -27.50
CA GLY A 978 8.74 17.21 -27.33
C GLY A 978 10.10 17.01 -27.99
N LEU A 979 10.99 17.99 -27.80
CA LEU A 979 12.40 17.90 -28.17
C LEU A 979 13.16 16.92 -27.25
N THR A 980 14.34 16.48 -27.69
CA THR A 980 15.21 15.58 -26.90
C THR A 980 15.74 16.27 -25.64
N LEU A 981 15.97 15.49 -24.58
CA LEU A 981 16.47 16.01 -23.29
C LEU A 981 17.99 16.23 -23.26
N ILE A 982 18.73 15.54 -24.14
CA ILE A 982 20.19 15.62 -24.32
C ILE A 982 20.48 16.09 -25.75
#